data_AF-A0A3B8XXP9-F1
#
_entry.id   AF-A0A3B8XXP9-F1
#
_cell.length_a   1.000
_cell.length_b   1.000
_cell.length_c   1.000
_cell.angle_alpha   90.00
_cell.angle_beta   90.00
_cell.angle_gamma   90.00
#
_symmetry.space_group_name_H-M   'P 1'
#
loop_
_entity.id
_entity.type
_entity.pdbx_description
1 polymer ?
#
loop_
_entity_poly.entity_id
_entity_poly.type
_entity_poly.pdbx_seq_one_letter_code
_entity_poly.pdbx_strand_id
1 'polypeptide(L)'
;MSQRHPSQEDTSSHASPEGTINWCEVGRIMLNNSISINPLSTQPEVKKADLGNSLVSLGLINRHHNSRSSQRRTLEQKLSQNSLGEMSIEKTYQQEEFWNKLQESRKSESKSHNFAIIGPSGTGKTLILQKIAHWILEETEDLPIWVGANKLTHCSVKDYLSDKWLSQAIQYYKLETYSPEIWQNSFEQLWDSGRIWLLLDGIDYLAIDERPQDSSVSTLGGLVKQLQGWTGKNCIIVTCQTQTWQEDPQTNSNFETYQTQEFSDNSRIQSFIKQWFSPQTTNLGKQKIQQDLAQKLCQVLLEPGTKAIRQALANPLRLALFCRLWQQNPGQCPTTVAQLYERLVSEFYQWQAEKVRTTPEKRKQLNAALGALALKSYQQKEKPLIFSQTTIKEIFGEDSSVLQLAMQLKWLVRRGTFLRYQAVSQYTFSDTTFGEYFAARAIDDWRLFFNHSQNRAPHESEVYPIFDRHWWKVILFWLGREDIATENKEALIKALVTFEDRCGNENFYGLQAYFLAAMGLSQFKDCSLANEICQQLIKWEKEGINPEATQRSAMAESPLGSYARDTLNQLDHPLLVNALMDLITDNQDPQGQKQGFCHLVSLGPDNTQMIAALSQCLDTTPSPTLRWQLAETLGKIDPGNTEAITTFIHLLENATTDTSFHIAFNALEKIGQQNLPSINALIRLLHRQSSSSSLRRRILQCLETIAQGNVTAIAVLVQLIRTTKDPGMRRQVAESLEKIDPGNPTAIAVLVQLAQNTSEQAISREAIYSLGEVTPGNTQAVDALASLLEATEDVYTQWIIVSSLGKIGDRNLEAIKALERVMEQGEPLLLCKEALESLGKIAPANPAIIRTSINLMEKAQDEGIHREMAETLGKLDPGNPQAIEALIKLLKISQDNFTRRQAATSLGKIDPGNLEAITTLMQLIQTARDPDIISLAADSLGNMGLGNPAAIATLIRVLQTSNYLEAKRCAAKSLGKIAIANKGAISALVEILSTASEESLRVQVAESLIAIMSVEQMPKVVTRLAGCLLKESNSPGSPSYRVLWHCAEHLSYGDFYQAWHQSQVSGSKTPNSSKISGKTSNVSRLGTFDLIYQLHQNIAQRSDLKSIFLVAIDSSRFIDPNNPPIDIYDQMLEQDCPEFVHGIPETMAKLRFYWNDLQRDRSQSRFILLIYTNPDAGTTFSLSASFLEMLAKFQGTIGIITDQTIPNQLAQFSPYDPQLLKTILDWITYSY
;
A
#
# COMPACT_ATOMS: atom_id res chain seq x y z
N MET A 1 -42.53 14.16 -16.68
CA MET A 1 -43.66 15.01 -17.10
C MET A 1 -43.45 16.42 -16.59
N SER A 2 -42.98 17.32 -17.45
CA SER A 2 -43.21 18.76 -17.40
C SER A 2 -42.85 19.25 -18.80
N GLN A 3 -43.86 19.47 -19.63
CA GLN A 3 -43.72 19.98 -20.99
C GLN A 3 -43.34 21.46 -20.91
N ARG A 4 -42.29 21.86 -21.61
CA ARG A 4 -42.19 23.22 -22.16
C ARG A 4 -42.17 23.10 -23.67
N HIS A 5 -43.24 23.57 -24.29
CA HIS A 5 -43.34 23.81 -25.73
C HIS A 5 -42.29 24.84 -26.17
N PRO A 6 -41.68 24.70 -27.36
CA PRO A 6 -40.98 25.80 -28.00
C PRO A 6 -42.00 26.68 -28.72
N SER A 7 -42.06 27.96 -28.32
CA SER A 7 -42.76 29.02 -29.03
C SER A 7 -42.06 29.35 -30.35
N GLN A 8 -42.87 29.61 -31.37
CA GLN A 8 -42.48 30.20 -32.66
C GLN A 8 -42.03 31.67 -32.51
N GLU A 9 -41.37 32.18 -33.56
CA GLU A 9 -40.78 33.52 -33.77
C GLU A 9 -39.33 33.61 -33.25
N ASP A 10 -38.27 33.78 -34.05
CA ASP A 10 -38.12 34.54 -35.29
C ASP A 10 -37.36 33.79 -36.39
N THR A 11 -38.00 33.68 -37.55
CA THR A 11 -37.32 33.54 -38.84
C THR A 11 -36.72 34.90 -39.21
N SER A 12 -35.46 35.14 -38.82
CA SER A 12 -34.64 36.14 -39.49
C SER A 12 -33.37 35.47 -40.01
N SER A 13 -33.26 35.51 -41.32
CA SER A 13 -32.11 35.12 -42.11
C SER A 13 -30.86 35.87 -41.64
N HIS A 14 -29.99 35.20 -40.89
CA HIS A 14 -28.56 35.44 -41.04
C HIS A 14 -28.02 34.34 -41.95
N ALA A 15 -27.98 34.68 -43.24
CA ALA A 15 -27.16 34.00 -44.22
C ALA A 15 -25.76 33.82 -43.62
N SER A 16 -25.36 32.58 -43.41
CA SER A 16 -23.95 32.23 -43.27
C SER A 16 -23.23 32.75 -44.52
N PRO A 17 -22.04 33.35 -44.39
CA PRO A 17 -21.33 33.90 -45.53
C PRO A 17 -21.12 32.78 -46.56
N GLU A 18 -21.49 33.05 -47.82
CA GLU A 18 -21.23 32.17 -48.95
C GLU A 18 -19.74 31.76 -48.94
N GLY A 19 -19.45 30.49 -48.65
CA GLY A 19 -18.10 29.94 -48.73
C GLY A 19 -17.56 29.14 -47.53
N THR A 20 -18.27 29.02 -46.40
CA THR A 20 -17.73 28.31 -45.21
C THR A 20 -18.18 26.85 -45.10
N ILE A 21 -17.21 25.93 -45.01
CA ILE A 21 -17.41 24.48 -44.82
C ILE A 21 -18.01 24.20 -43.43
N ASN A 22 -19.07 23.38 -43.35
CA ASN A 22 -19.67 22.96 -42.07
C ASN A 22 -18.87 21.79 -41.45
N TRP A 23 -17.88 22.14 -40.64
CA TRP A 23 -16.99 21.17 -40.01
C TRP A 23 -17.67 20.27 -38.97
N CYS A 24 -18.74 20.69 -38.31
CA CYS A 24 -19.49 19.83 -37.38
C CYS A 24 -20.17 18.66 -38.12
N GLU A 25 -20.71 18.92 -39.32
CA GLU A 25 -21.33 17.87 -40.15
C GLU A 25 -20.27 16.93 -40.74
N VAL A 26 -19.13 17.47 -41.20
CA VAL A 26 -17.96 16.68 -41.62
C VAL A 26 -17.50 15.78 -40.47
N GLY A 27 -17.41 16.31 -39.25
CA GLY A 27 -17.07 15.58 -38.04
C GLY A 27 -18.02 14.41 -37.77
N ARG A 28 -19.35 14.63 -37.86
CA ARG A 28 -20.36 13.56 -37.68
C ARG A 28 -20.23 12.44 -38.72
N ILE A 29 -20.02 12.79 -39.99
CA ILE A 29 -19.85 11.81 -41.08
C ILE A 29 -18.56 11.01 -40.89
N MET A 30 -17.46 11.70 -40.61
CA MET A 30 -16.16 11.06 -40.38
C MET A 30 -16.19 10.17 -39.14
N LEU A 31 -16.85 10.60 -38.06
CA LEU A 31 -16.98 9.82 -36.84
C LEU A 31 -17.79 8.54 -37.09
N ASN A 32 -18.93 8.61 -37.79
CA ASN A 32 -19.73 7.44 -38.15
C ASN A 32 -18.97 6.41 -39.01
N ASN A 33 -18.08 6.87 -39.88
CA ASN A 33 -17.24 5.99 -40.70
C ASN A 33 -16.00 5.46 -39.95
N SER A 34 -15.60 6.10 -38.85
CA SER A 34 -14.39 5.78 -38.08
C SER A 34 -14.66 4.90 -36.85
N ILE A 35 -15.89 4.93 -36.33
CA ILE A 35 -16.30 4.16 -35.15
C ILE A 35 -16.43 2.67 -35.50
N SER A 36 -15.65 1.82 -34.83
CA SER A 36 -15.87 0.38 -34.85
C SER A 36 -17.05 -0.01 -33.95
N ILE A 37 -17.89 -0.95 -34.40
CA ILE A 37 -18.90 -1.65 -33.57
C ILE A 37 -18.25 -2.08 -32.25
N ASN A 38 -18.73 -1.53 -31.14
CA ASN A 38 -18.21 -1.73 -29.78
C ASN A 38 -19.19 -2.59 -28.98
N PRO A 39 -18.74 -3.73 -28.43
CA PRO A 39 -19.61 -4.70 -27.76
C PRO A 39 -20.27 -4.14 -26.49
N LEU A 40 -19.73 -3.07 -25.91
CA LEU A 40 -20.33 -2.36 -24.77
C LEU A 40 -21.55 -1.51 -25.14
N SER A 41 -21.82 -1.31 -26.45
CA SER A 41 -22.82 -0.36 -26.95
C SER A 41 -23.78 -0.94 -28.00
N THR A 42 -23.49 -2.11 -28.56
CA THR A 42 -24.29 -2.69 -29.66
C THR A 42 -25.05 -3.92 -29.21
N GLN A 43 -26.37 -3.78 -29.07
CA GLN A 43 -27.29 -4.91 -28.88
C GLN A 43 -27.46 -5.69 -30.20
N PRO A 44 -27.72 -7.02 -30.16
CA PRO A 44 -27.89 -7.85 -31.34
C PRO A 44 -28.99 -7.38 -32.32
N GLU A 45 -29.99 -6.62 -31.84
CA GLU A 45 -31.18 -6.22 -32.61
C GLU A 45 -31.22 -4.74 -33.01
N VAL A 46 -30.25 -3.90 -32.58
CA VAL A 46 -30.35 -2.42 -32.70
C VAL A 46 -29.22 -1.86 -33.57
N LYS A 47 -29.59 -1.30 -34.74
CA LYS A 47 -28.64 -0.73 -35.74
C LYS A 47 -28.15 0.69 -35.43
N LYS A 48 -28.67 1.37 -34.39
CA LYS A 48 -28.21 2.70 -33.96
C LYS A 48 -27.70 2.64 -32.52
N ALA A 49 -26.48 3.12 -32.30
CA ALA A 49 -25.85 3.16 -30.99
C ALA A 49 -26.51 4.24 -30.11
N ASP A 50 -27.27 3.82 -29.10
CA ASP A 50 -27.62 4.72 -27.99
C ASP A 50 -26.43 4.79 -27.03
N LEU A 51 -25.50 5.71 -27.32
CA LEU A 51 -24.29 5.94 -26.51
C LEU A 51 -24.59 6.64 -25.17
N GLY A 52 -25.77 7.22 -24.98
CA GLY A 52 -26.09 8.12 -23.86
C GLY A 52 -25.92 7.51 -22.47
N ASN A 53 -26.12 6.20 -22.30
CA ASN A 53 -26.40 5.66 -20.97
C ASN A 53 -25.32 4.73 -20.35
N SER A 54 -24.31 4.25 -21.08
CA SER A 54 -23.38 3.23 -20.52
C SER A 54 -22.52 3.73 -19.33
N LEU A 55 -22.69 3.10 -18.16
CA LEU A 55 -21.95 3.35 -16.91
C LEU A 55 -20.49 2.88 -16.99
N VAL A 56 -19.58 3.80 -17.25
CA VAL A 56 -18.13 3.61 -17.10
C VAL A 56 -17.63 4.62 -16.09
N SER A 57 -16.98 4.15 -15.03
CA SER A 57 -16.43 4.98 -13.95
C SER A 57 -14.99 5.40 -14.26
N LEU A 58 -14.68 6.66 -13.98
CA LEU A 58 -13.35 7.24 -14.17
C LEU A 58 -12.76 7.63 -12.81
N GLY A 59 -11.54 7.18 -12.51
CA GLY A 59 -10.74 7.70 -11.42
C GLY A 59 -9.75 8.74 -11.93
N LEU A 60 -9.60 9.88 -11.25
CA LEU A 60 -8.50 10.79 -11.52
C LEU A 60 -7.25 10.31 -10.78
N ILE A 61 -6.13 10.37 -11.47
CA ILE A 61 -4.82 10.19 -10.86
C ILE A 61 -4.07 11.51 -10.95
N ASN A 62 -3.82 12.11 -9.80
CA ASN A 62 -2.92 13.24 -9.73
C ASN A 62 -1.54 12.71 -9.31
N ARG A 63 -0.50 13.16 -10.01
CA ARG A 63 0.85 12.98 -9.48
C ARG A 63 1.07 14.10 -8.48
N HIS A 64 0.97 13.78 -7.19
CA HIS A 64 1.60 14.61 -6.19
C HIS A 64 3.07 14.80 -6.60
N HIS A 65 3.47 16.03 -6.90
CA HIS A 65 4.85 16.43 -6.71
C HIS A 65 5.22 16.01 -5.30
N ASN A 66 6.32 15.26 -5.15
CA ASN A 66 6.95 15.00 -3.87
C ASN A 66 7.39 16.34 -3.24
N SER A 67 6.44 17.10 -2.67
CA SER A 67 6.72 18.04 -1.60
C SER A 67 6.84 17.21 -0.32
N ARG A 68 8.02 17.29 0.30
CA ARG A 68 8.56 16.50 1.42
C ARG A 68 7.72 16.41 2.73
N SER A 69 6.42 16.64 2.77
CA SER A 69 5.69 16.85 4.04
C SER A 69 4.54 15.88 4.40
N SER A 70 4.25 14.82 3.65
CA SER A 70 3.11 13.92 3.96
C SER A 70 3.45 12.42 4.04
N GLN A 71 4.61 12.07 4.59
CA GLN A 71 5.08 10.68 4.74
C GLN A 71 4.71 9.98 6.08
N ARG A 72 3.55 10.29 6.69
CA ARG A 72 3.23 9.75 8.04
C ARG A 72 2.05 8.81 8.21
N ARG A 73 1.28 8.46 7.18
CA ARG A 73 0.24 7.41 7.31
C ARG A 73 0.15 6.57 6.04
N THR A 74 0.16 5.25 6.23
CA THR A 74 0.12 4.14 5.24
C THR A 74 1.47 3.62 4.70
N LEU A 75 2.16 2.85 5.55
CA LEU A 75 3.30 1.98 5.16
C LEU A 75 2.98 0.48 5.32
N GLU A 76 1.81 0.10 5.84
CA GLU A 76 1.42 -1.31 6.06
C GLU A 76 0.77 -1.97 4.83
N GLN A 77 0.42 -1.22 3.78
CA GLN A 77 -0.18 -1.79 2.55
C GLN A 77 0.81 -2.00 1.40
N LYS A 78 2.10 -1.64 1.55
CA LYS A 78 3.06 -1.64 0.43
C LYS A 78 3.96 -2.87 0.31
N LEU A 79 3.82 -3.88 1.18
CA LEU A 79 4.73 -5.04 1.18
C LEU A 79 4.12 -6.34 0.61
N SER A 80 2.84 -6.38 0.22
CA SER A 80 2.21 -7.61 -0.30
C SER A 80 2.00 -7.65 -1.83
N GLN A 81 2.46 -6.64 -2.56
CA GLN A 81 2.29 -6.59 -4.01
C GLN A 81 3.59 -6.19 -4.72
N ASN A 82 4.27 -7.18 -5.30
CA ASN A 82 5.12 -6.94 -6.47
C ASN A 82 4.20 -6.66 -7.67
N SER A 83 3.66 -5.44 -7.72
CA SER A 83 3.05 -4.85 -8.90
C SER A 83 3.71 -3.47 -9.10
N LEU A 84 4.03 -3.16 -10.35
CA LEU A 84 4.52 -1.84 -10.76
C LEU A 84 3.67 -0.74 -10.10
N GLY A 85 4.33 0.10 -9.28
CA GLY A 85 3.76 1.18 -8.46
C GLY A 85 2.26 1.43 -8.61
N GLU A 86 1.47 0.95 -7.64
CA GLU A 86 0.05 1.28 -7.56
C GLU A 86 -0.13 2.80 -7.52
N MET A 87 -0.79 3.34 -8.55
CA MET A 87 -1.22 4.73 -8.60
C MET A 87 -2.42 4.87 -7.65
N SER A 88 -2.25 5.61 -6.55
CA SER A 88 -3.35 5.91 -5.64
C SER A 88 -4.36 6.83 -6.32
N ILE A 89 -5.60 6.38 -6.42
CA ILE A 89 -6.70 7.17 -6.98
C ILE A 89 -7.09 8.23 -5.94
N GLU A 90 -6.91 9.51 -6.25
CA GLU A 90 -7.26 10.60 -5.33
C GLU A 90 -8.77 10.84 -5.27
N LYS A 91 -9.45 10.68 -6.41
CA LYS A 91 -10.89 10.93 -6.52
C LYS A 91 -11.50 10.08 -7.63
N THR A 92 -12.62 9.43 -7.31
CA THR A 92 -13.47 8.76 -8.29
C THR A 92 -14.53 9.74 -8.79
N TYR A 93 -14.63 9.92 -10.09
CA TYR A 93 -15.59 10.81 -10.74
C TYR A 93 -16.79 10.02 -11.25
N GLN A 94 -17.98 10.55 -11.03
CA GLN A 94 -19.14 10.15 -11.82
C GLN A 94 -19.07 10.82 -13.21
N GLN A 95 -19.75 10.24 -14.20
CA GLN A 95 -19.69 10.72 -15.60
C GLN A 95 -20.03 12.21 -15.70
N GLU A 96 -21.09 12.67 -15.01
CA GLU A 96 -21.54 14.07 -15.01
C GLU A 96 -20.49 15.04 -14.45
N GLU A 97 -19.80 14.66 -13.38
CA GLU A 97 -18.73 15.47 -12.79
C GLU A 97 -17.51 15.59 -13.71
N PHE A 98 -17.21 14.51 -14.46
CA PHE A 98 -16.13 14.50 -15.43
C PHE A 98 -16.43 15.43 -16.63
N TRP A 99 -17.68 15.43 -17.13
CA TRP A 99 -18.11 16.35 -18.19
C TRP A 99 -17.98 17.82 -17.79
N ASN A 100 -18.42 18.17 -16.58
CA ASN A 100 -18.29 19.52 -16.05
C ASN A 100 -16.82 19.97 -15.95
N LYS A 101 -15.92 19.07 -15.55
CA LYS A 101 -14.48 19.35 -15.46
C LYS A 101 -13.82 19.54 -16.84
N LEU A 102 -14.20 18.75 -17.84
CA LEU A 102 -13.78 18.98 -19.24
C LEU A 102 -14.25 20.35 -19.75
N GLN A 103 -15.44 20.78 -19.35
CA GLN A 103 -15.97 22.10 -19.71
C GLN A 103 -15.30 23.26 -18.95
N GLU A 104 -14.96 23.08 -17.66
CA GLU A 104 -14.23 24.07 -16.85
C GLU A 104 -12.78 24.25 -17.31
N SER A 105 -12.09 23.14 -17.62
CA SER A 105 -10.70 23.19 -18.11
C SER A 105 -10.60 24.02 -19.39
N ARG A 106 -11.54 23.86 -20.34
CA ARG A 106 -11.63 24.68 -21.58
C ARG A 106 -11.69 26.20 -21.33
N LYS A 107 -12.20 26.66 -20.19
CA LYS A 107 -12.32 28.10 -19.87
C LYS A 107 -11.06 28.69 -19.24
N SER A 108 -10.07 27.87 -18.87
CA SER A 108 -8.86 28.32 -18.18
C SER A 108 -7.69 28.54 -19.16
N GLU A 109 -7.19 29.77 -19.28
CA GLU A 109 -6.13 30.11 -20.26
C GLU A 109 -4.71 29.64 -19.89
N SER A 110 -4.49 29.01 -18.72
CA SER A 110 -3.16 28.96 -18.08
C SER A 110 -2.43 27.60 -18.04
N LYS A 111 -2.97 26.50 -18.59
CA LYS A 111 -2.27 25.19 -18.64
C LYS A 111 -2.46 24.48 -19.99
N SER A 112 -1.50 23.67 -20.43
CA SER A 112 -1.66 22.79 -21.59
C SER A 112 -2.77 21.74 -21.36
N HIS A 113 -3.77 21.68 -22.24
CA HIS A 113 -5.02 20.89 -22.07
C HIS A 113 -4.91 19.47 -22.66
N ASN A 114 -3.86 18.71 -22.35
CA ASN A 114 -3.75 17.34 -22.87
C ASN A 114 -4.27 16.34 -21.83
N PHE A 115 -5.06 15.36 -22.28
CA PHE A 115 -5.68 14.35 -21.41
C PHE A 115 -5.24 12.95 -21.78
N ALA A 116 -5.00 12.11 -20.78
CA ALA A 116 -4.68 10.70 -20.95
C ALA A 116 -5.71 9.82 -20.25
N ILE A 117 -6.38 8.93 -20.99
CA ILE A 117 -7.33 7.96 -20.46
C ILE A 117 -6.67 6.58 -20.48
N ILE A 118 -6.25 6.11 -19.31
CA ILE A 118 -5.52 4.87 -19.13
C ILE A 118 -6.39 3.80 -18.46
N GLY A 119 -5.98 2.55 -18.54
CA GLY A 119 -6.64 1.46 -17.79
C GLY A 119 -6.46 0.07 -18.39
N PRO A 120 -6.90 -0.98 -17.67
CA PRO A 120 -6.86 -2.36 -18.14
C PRO A 120 -7.63 -2.57 -19.46
N SER A 121 -7.40 -3.70 -20.12
CA SER A 121 -8.16 -4.04 -21.33
C SER A 121 -9.64 -4.27 -21.01
N GLY A 122 -10.54 -3.93 -21.93
CA GLY A 122 -11.98 -4.17 -21.76
C GLY A 122 -12.75 -3.23 -20.81
N THR A 123 -12.09 -2.27 -20.16
CA THR A 123 -12.73 -1.33 -19.22
C THR A 123 -13.50 -0.17 -19.86
N GLY A 124 -13.52 -0.07 -21.19
CA GLY A 124 -14.32 0.94 -21.89
C GLY A 124 -13.58 2.23 -22.30
N LYS A 125 -12.24 2.26 -22.31
CA LYS A 125 -11.45 3.43 -22.77
C LYS A 125 -11.91 4.01 -24.11
N THR A 126 -12.03 3.16 -25.13
CA THR A 126 -12.54 3.54 -26.46
C THR A 126 -14.00 4.04 -26.40
N LEU A 127 -14.83 3.49 -25.51
CA LEU A 127 -16.22 3.95 -25.34
C LEU A 127 -16.28 5.36 -24.76
N ILE A 128 -15.41 5.68 -23.79
CA ILE A 128 -15.32 7.03 -23.24
C ILE A 128 -14.84 8.01 -24.30
N LEU A 129 -13.83 7.62 -25.09
CA LEU A 129 -13.36 8.46 -26.19
C LEU A 129 -14.48 8.69 -27.23
N GLN A 130 -15.30 7.68 -27.51
CA GLN A 130 -16.49 7.81 -28.37
C GLN A 130 -17.52 8.78 -27.78
N LYS A 131 -17.79 8.69 -26.47
CA LYS A 131 -18.69 9.62 -25.78
C LYS A 131 -18.17 11.05 -25.84
N ILE A 132 -16.87 11.25 -25.62
CA ILE A 132 -16.24 12.58 -25.74
C ILE A 132 -16.42 13.12 -27.17
N ALA A 133 -16.18 12.31 -28.20
CA ALA A 133 -16.37 12.73 -29.58
C ALA A 133 -17.81 13.17 -29.89
N HIS A 134 -18.81 12.44 -29.38
CA HIS A 134 -20.22 12.82 -29.56
C HIS A 134 -20.57 14.09 -28.78
N TRP A 135 -20.13 14.18 -27.53
CA TRP A 135 -20.33 15.37 -26.69
C TRP A 135 -19.74 16.63 -27.34
N ILE A 136 -18.55 16.55 -27.94
CA ILE A 136 -17.95 17.67 -28.69
C ILE A 136 -18.86 18.12 -29.86
N LEU A 137 -19.44 17.18 -30.61
CA LEU A 137 -20.30 17.48 -31.77
C LEU A 137 -21.72 17.95 -31.42
N GLU A 138 -22.16 17.74 -30.18
CA GLU A 138 -23.50 18.07 -29.69
C GLU A 138 -23.49 19.38 -28.90
N GLU A 139 -22.52 19.55 -27.99
CA GLU A 139 -22.46 20.66 -27.03
C GLU A 139 -21.45 21.75 -27.42
N THR A 140 -20.61 21.50 -28.44
CA THR A 140 -19.59 22.46 -28.87
C THR A 140 -19.55 22.65 -30.38
N GLU A 141 -18.86 23.72 -30.75
CA GLU A 141 -18.60 24.13 -32.12
C GLU A 141 -17.23 23.59 -32.61
N ASP A 142 -16.55 22.75 -31.82
CA ASP A 142 -15.22 22.22 -32.09
C ASP A 142 -15.26 20.95 -32.95
N LEU A 143 -14.13 20.58 -33.56
CA LEU A 143 -14.01 19.42 -34.44
C LEU A 143 -13.24 18.28 -33.77
N PRO A 144 -13.88 17.12 -33.45
CA PRO A 144 -13.17 15.95 -32.98
C PRO A 144 -12.65 15.11 -34.15
N ILE A 145 -11.34 14.90 -34.19
CA ILE A 145 -10.67 14.05 -35.18
C ILE A 145 -10.26 12.73 -34.53
N TRP A 146 -10.94 11.65 -34.92
CA TRP A 146 -10.64 10.29 -34.46
C TRP A 146 -9.51 9.65 -35.26
N VAL A 147 -8.44 9.24 -34.59
CA VAL A 147 -7.32 8.51 -35.20
C VAL A 147 -7.01 7.26 -34.39
N GLY A 148 -7.21 6.10 -35.01
CA GLY A 148 -6.80 4.82 -34.42
C GLY A 148 -5.33 4.55 -34.70
N ALA A 149 -4.61 3.97 -33.73
CA ALA A 149 -3.18 3.65 -33.84
C ALA A 149 -2.80 2.89 -35.12
N ASN A 150 -3.63 1.94 -35.56
CA ASN A 150 -3.37 1.14 -36.77
C ASN A 150 -3.23 1.98 -38.06
N LYS A 151 -3.79 3.20 -38.09
CA LYS A 151 -3.72 4.08 -39.27
C LYS A 151 -2.42 4.88 -39.35
N LEU A 152 -1.64 4.92 -38.25
CA LEU A 152 -0.43 5.72 -38.08
C LEU A 152 0.86 4.88 -38.13
N THR A 153 0.79 3.58 -38.42
CA THR A 153 1.96 2.69 -38.42
C THR A 153 3.00 3.02 -39.48
N HIS A 154 2.61 3.66 -40.59
CA HIS A 154 3.50 3.98 -41.72
C HIS A 154 3.41 5.44 -42.17
N CYS A 155 2.86 6.34 -41.35
CA CYS A 155 2.76 7.76 -41.66
C CYS A 155 2.71 8.60 -40.39
N SER A 156 3.30 9.79 -40.42
CA SER A 156 3.20 10.72 -39.29
C SER A 156 1.76 11.21 -39.12
N VAL A 157 1.41 11.68 -37.92
CA VAL A 157 0.09 12.27 -37.66
C VAL A 157 -0.18 13.44 -38.63
N LYS A 158 0.87 14.19 -39.01
CA LYS A 158 0.79 15.30 -39.96
C LYS A 158 0.42 14.85 -41.37
N ASP A 159 1.15 13.89 -41.90
CA ASP A 159 0.91 13.39 -43.26
C ASP A 159 -0.45 12.66 -43.32
N TYR A 160 -0.83 11.98 -42.23
CA TYR A 160 -2.14 11.36 -42.14
C TYR A 160 -3.28 12.39 -42.19
N LEU A 161 -3.18 13.49 -41.45
CA LEU A 161 -4.24 14.50 -41.38
C LEU A 161 -4.36 15.30 -42.68
N SER A 162 -3.23 15.73 -43.25
CA SER A 162 -3.18 16.54 -44.47
C SER A 162 -3.49 15.75 -45.74
N ASP A 163 -2.90 14.57 -45.93
CA ASP A 163 -3.03 13.82 -47.19
C ASP A 163 -4.19 12.82 -47.16
N LYS A 164 -4.36 12.07 -46.07
CA LYS A 164 -5.30 10.93 -46.02
C LYS A 164 -6.66 11.29 -45.43
N TRP A 165 -6.68 11.90 -44.24
CA TRP A 165 -7.92 12.20 -43.52
C TRP A 165 -8.72 13.29 -44.23
N LEU A 166 -8.07 14.39 -44.65
CA LEU A 166 -8.74 15.47 -45.38
C LEU A 166 -9.30 14.99 -46.72
N SER A 167 -8.54 14.18 -47.47
CA SER A 167 -9.02 13.55 -48.71
C SER A 167 -10.24 12.64 -48.48
N GLN A 168 -10.26 11.88 -47.39
CA GLN A 168 -11.41 11.05 -47.01
C GLN A 168 -12.62 11.91 -46.62
N ALA A 169 -12.41 12.98 -45.86
CA ALA A 169 -13.47 13.92 -45.47
C ALA A 169 -14.12 14.56 -46.70
N ILE A 170 -13.32 15.01 -47.67
CA ILE A 170 -13.78 15.56 -48.95
C ILE A 170 -14.62 14.52 -49.71
N GLN A 171 -14.13 13.28 -49.79
CA GLN A 171 -14.82 12.20 -50.51
C GLN A 171 -16.17 11.82 -49.88
N TYR A 172 -16.26 11.79 -48.55
CA TYR A 172 -17.48 11.37 -47.85
C TYR A 172 -18.53 12.49 -47.75
N TYR A 173 -18.13 13.76 -47.74
CA TYR A 173 -19.04 14.90 -47.59
C TYR A 173 -19.86 15.21 -48.86
N LYS A 174 -19.43 14.74 -50.04
CA LYS A 174 -20.17 14.74 -51.32
C LYS A 174 -20.99 16.02 -51.64
N LEU A 175 -20.32 17.18 -51.68
CA LEU A 175 -20.80 18.40 -52.36
C LEU A 175 -19.66 18.98 -53.21
N GLU A 176 -19.82 19.00 -54.53
CA GLU A 176 -18.83 19.43 -55.55
C GLU A 176 -18.61 20.96 -55.60
N THR A 177 -18.79 21.67 -54.47
CA THR A 177 -18.87 23.15 -54.47
C THR A 177 -17.56 23.87 -54.18
N TYR A 178 -16.51 23.20 -53.69
CA TYR A 178 -15.26 23.85 -53.25
C TYR A 178 -14.00 23.17 -53.78
N SER A 179 -13.00 23.96 -54.19
CA SER A 179 -11.69 23.45 -54.63
C SER A 179 -10.90 22.88 -53.44
N PRO A 180 -9.95 21.95 -53.67
CA PRO A 180 -9.11 21.38 -52.60
C PRO A 180 -8.35 22.45 -51.79
N GLU A 181 -8.01 23.57 -52.42
CA GLU A 181 -7.34 24.71 -51.79
C GLU A 181 -8.21 25.40 -50.73
N ILE A 182 -9.53 25.49 -50.94
CA ILE A 182 -10.47 26.06 -49.96
C ILE A 182 -10.59 25.15 -48.74
N TRP A 183 -10.63 23.83 -48.95
CA TRP A 183 -10.62 22.85 -47.86
C TRP A 183 -9.35 22.94 -47.01
N GLN A 184 -8.19 23.05 -47.66
CA GLN A 184 -6.92 23.17 -46.97
C GLN A 184 -6.81 24.48 -46.18
N ASN A 185 -7.13 25.63 -46.79
CA ASN A 185 -7.12 26.93 -46.11
C ASN A 185 -8.11 26.98 -44.94
N SER A 186 -9.31 26.40 -45.09
CA SER A 186 -10.30 26.35 -44.00
C SER A 186 -9.88 25.42 -42.87
N PHE A 187 -9.21 24.30 -43.18
CA PHE A 187 -8.66 23.38 -42.19
C PHE A 187 -7.50 24.02 -41.42
N GLU A 188 -6.60 24.74 -42.11
CA GLU A 188 -5.51 25.50 -41.49
C GLU A 188 -6.04 26.62 -40.57
N GLN A 189 -7.09 27.34 -40.97
CA GLN A 189 -7.77 28.31 -40.11
C GLN A 189 -8.35 27.69 -38.84
N LEU A 190 -9.01 26.52 -38.95
CA LEU A 190 -9.50 25.80 -37.78
C LEU A 190 -8.35 25.35 -36.87
N TRP A 191 -7.26 24.89 -37.46
CA TRP A 191 -6.06 24.46 -36.75
C TRP A 191 -5.43 25.59 -35.94
N ASP A 192 -5.28 26.76 -36.55
CA ASP A 192 -4.69 27.95 -35.92
C ASP A 192 -5.59 28.57 -34.84
N SER A 193 -6.91 28.33 -34.93
CA SER A 193 -7.91 28.77 -33.96
C SER A 193 -7.98 27.94 -32.68
N GLY A 194 -7.33 26.77 -32.63
CA GLY A 194 -7.35 25.90 -31.45
C GLY A 194 -8.63 25.05 -31.29
N ARG A 195 -9.51 25.01 -32.31
CA ARG A 195 -10.82 24.35 -32.26
C ARG A 195 -10.79 22.86 -32.61
N ILE A 196 -9.62 22.24 -32.69
CA ILE A 196 -9.47 20.81 -33.06
C ILE A 196 -9.15 19.98 -31.81
N TRP A 197 -9.89 18.90 -31.64
CA TRP A 197 -9.66 17.90 -30.61
C TRP A 197 -9.15 16.61 -31.26
N LEU A 198 -7.88 16.28 -31.03
CA LEU A 198 -7.26 15.08 -31.58
C LEU A 198 -7.48 13.90 -30.63
N LEU A 199 -8.29 12.94 -31.06
CA LEU A 199 -8.67 11.75 -30.29
C LEU A 199 -7.86 10.53 -30.78
N LEU A 200 -6.79 10.20 -30.06
CA LEU A 200 -5.87 9.12 -30.40
C LEU A 200 -6.24 7.84 -29.63
N ASP A 201 -6.84 6.87 -30.32
CA ASP A 201 -7.28 5.61 -29.70
C ASP A 201 -6.23 4.50 -29.82
N GLY A 202 -5.84 3.94 -28.67
CA GLY A 202 -5.05 2.71 -28.55
C GLY A 202 -3.58 2.89 -28.90
N ILE A 203 -2.92 3.90 -28.34
CA ILE A 203 -1.50 4.22 -28.62
C ILE A 203 -0.55 3.05 -28.34
N ASP A 204 -0.94 2.12 -27.46
CA ASP A 204 -0.20 0.89 -27.18
C ASP A 204 0.11 0.06 -28.44
N TYR A 205 -0.70 0.23 -29.47
CA TYR A 205 -0.68 -0.57 -30.69
C TYR A 205 0.10 0.10 -31.83
N LEU A 206 0.74 1.25 -31.57
CA LEU A 206 1.63 1.90 -32.53
C LEU A 206 2.93 1.10 -32.66
N ALA A 207 3.15 0.53 -33.84
CA ALA A 207 4.43 0.00 -34.26
C ALA A 207 5.16 1.10 -35.06
N ILE A 208 6.19 1.70 -34.48
CA ILE A 208 7.03 2.68 -35.18
C ILE A 208 8.16 1.91 -35.86
N ASP A 209 8.15 1.85 -37.19
CA ASP A 209 9.18 1.13 -37.96
C ASP A 209 10.45 2.00 -38.22
N GLU A 210 10.42 3.32 -37.99
CA GLU A 210 11.55 4.25 -38.29
C GLU A 210 12.20 4.90 -37.05
N ARG A 211 13.53 5.07 -37.10
CA ARG A 211 14.38 5.63 -36.04
C ARG A 211 14.11 7.13 -35.78
N PRO A 212 13.83 7.57 -34.54
CA PRO A 212 14.25 8.89 -34.09
C PRO A 212 15.77 8.87 -33.83
N GLN A 213 16.51 9.90 -34.25
CA GLN A 213 17.98 9.94 -34.13
C GLN A 213 18.50 10.07 -32.68
N ASP A 214 17.62 10.22 -31.68
CA ASP A 214 17.98 10.32 -30.27
C ASP A 214 17.68 9.01 -29.50
N SER A 215 18.64 8.58 -28.69
CA SER A 215 18.55 7.40 -27.84
C SER A 215 17.36 7.44 -26.86
N SER A 216 16.72 6.28 -26.68
CA SER A 216 15.75 5.90 -25.63
C SER A 216 14.40 6.62 -25.59
N VAL A 217 13.76 6.86 -26.74
CA VAL A 217 12.40 7.42 -26.75
C VAL A 217 11.36 6.28 -26.81
N SER A 218 10.43 6.23 -25.85
CA SER A 218 9.28 5.30 -25.84
C SER A 218 8.31 5.58 -27.00
N THR A 219 7.38 4.67 -27.31
CA THR A 219 6.33 4.88 -28.33
C THR A 219 5.52 6.16 -28.07
N LEU A 220 5.25 6.45 -26.80
CA LEU A 220 4.62 7.69 -26.35
C LEU A 220 5.55 8.89 -26.54
N GLY A 221 6.82 8.79 -26.17
CA GLY A 221 7.79 9.86 -26.36
C GLY A 221 8.01 10.24 -27.83
N GLY A 222 7.94 9.27 -28.75
CA GLY A 222 8.08 9.52 -30.19
C GLY A 222 6.88 10.29 -30.73
N LEU A 223 5.68 9.89 -30.32
CA LEU A 223 4.44 10.57 -30.65
C LEU A 223 4.36 11.97 -30.01
N VAL A 224 4.78 12.12 -28.75
CA VAL A 224 4.85 13.41 -28.07
C VAL A 224 5.90 14.32 -28.71
N LYS A 225 7.08 13.83 -29.13
CA LYS A 225 8.06 14.62 -29.90
C LYS A 225 7.49 15.08 -31.24
N GLN A 226 6.76 14.24 -31.96
CA GLN A 226 6.05 14.63 -33.19
C GLN A 226 4.98 15.70 -32.93
N LEU A 227 4.35 15.68 -31.75
CA LEU A 227 3.29 16.60 -31.34
C LEU A 227 3.81 17.83 -30.58
N GLN A 228 5.06 17.90 -30.15
CA GLN A 228 5.62 19.00 -29.32
C GLN A 228 5.58 20.37 -30.00
N GLY A 229 5.52 20.42 -31.35
CA GLY A 229 5.28 21.66 -32.09
C GLY A 229 3.80 22.03 -32.24
N TRP A 230 2.88 21.13 -31.85
CA TRP A 230 1.43 21.21 -32.07
C TRP A 230 0.64 21.41 -30.76
N THR A 231 1.27 21.10 -29.63
CA THR A 231 0.69 21.06 -28.26
C THR A 231 0.42 22.42 -27.62
N GLY A 232 0.38 23.52 -28.40
CA GLY A 232 0.20 24.87 -27.88
C GLY A 232 -1.23 25.44 -27.95
N LYS A 233 -2.06 24.97 -28.89
CA LYS A 233 -3.40 25.53 -29.16
C LYS A 233 -4.56 24.52 -29.23
N ASN A 234 -4.30 23.28 -29.65
CA ASN A 234 -5.32 22.24 -29.84
C ASN A 234 -5.28 21.20 -28.71
N CYS A 235 -6.44 20.61 -28.36
CA CYS A 235 -6.58 19.62 -27.30
C CYS A 235 -6.23 18.21 -27.81
N ILE A 236 -5.40 17.46 -27.06
CA ILE A 236 -5.00 16.10 -27.42
C ILE A 236 -5.46 15.14 -26.34
N ILE A 237 -6.24 14.13 -26.73
CA ILE A 237 -6.69 13.05 -25.87
C ILE A 237 -6.10 11.74 -26.35
N VAL A 238 -5.43 11.02 -25.44
CA VAL A 238 -4.80 9.74 -25.73
C VAL A 238 -5.42 8.61 -24.91
N THR A 239 -5.65 7.45 -25.52
CA THR A 239 -6.01 6.24 -24.79
C THR A 239 -4.89 5.20 -24.87
N CYS A 240 -4.54 4.61 -23.72
CA CYS A 240 -3.56 3.52 -23.67
C CYS A 240 -3.77 2.59 -22.46
N GLN A 241 -3.01 1.50 -22.38
CA GLN A 241 -2.96 0.63 -21.22
C GLN A 241 -2.11 1.28 -20.11
N THR A 242 -2.46 1.00 -18.86
CA THR A 242 -1.72 1.53 -17.68
C THR A 242 -0.23 1.16 -17.75
N GLN A 243 0.09 -0.06 -18.19
CA GLN A 243 1.46 -0.54 -18.30
C GLN A 243 2.28 0.27 -19.31
N THR A 244 1.75 0.56 -20.50
CA THR A 244 2.44 1.39 -21.51
C THR A 244 2.63 2.82 -21.03
N TRP A 245 1.66 3.37 -20.31
CA TRP A 245 1.80 4.71 -19.74
C TRP A 245 2.94 4.78 -18.72
N GLN A 246 3.18 3.71 -17.96
CA GLN A 246 4.23 3.66 -16.93
C GLN A 246 5.65 3.52 -17.48
N GLU A 247 5.83 3.14 -18.75
CA GLU A 247 7.16 2.92 -19.35
C GLU A 247 7.97 4.21 -19.54
N ASP A 248 7.33 5.37 -19.63
CA ASP A 248 8.01 6.66 -19.82
C ASP A 248 7.40 7.76 -18.93
N PRO A 249 7.74 7.80 -17.64
CA PRO A 249 7.14 8.75 -16.70
C PRO A 249 7.50 10.21 -16.98
N GLN A 250 8.58 10.50 -17.70
CA GLN A 250 9.03 11.88 -17.97
C GLN A 250 8.16 12.57 -19.03
N THR A 251 7.74 11.86 -20.08
CA THR A 251 6.89 12.42 -21.14
C THR A 251 5.44 12.64 -20.71
N ASN A 252 5.01 11.98 -19.62
CA ASN A 252 3.63 12.04 -19.11
C ASN A 252 3.32 13.28 -18.27
N SER A 253 4.31 14.11 -17.92
CA SER A 253 4.09 15.31 -17.09
C SER A 253 3.16 16.34 -17.75
N ASN A 254 3.03 16.29 -19.07
CA ASN A 254 2.28 17.26 -19.86
C ASN A 254 0.79 16.87 -20.03
N PHE A 255 0.35 15.75 -19.43
CA PHE A 255 -1.01 15.22 -19.54
C PHE A 255 -1.70 15.10 -18.18
N GLU A 256 -2.96 15.52 -18.10
CA GLU A 256 -3.82 15.15 -16.97
C GLU A 256 -4.31 13.70 -17.17
N THR A 257 -4.05 12.82 -16.19
CA THR A 257 -4.25 11.37 -16.34
C THR A 257 -5.51 10.89 -15.61
N TYR A 258 -6.37 10.18 -16.32
CA TYR A 258 -7.59 9.54 -15.82
C TYR A 258 -7.51 8.03 -16.05
N GLN A 259 -7.91 7.22 -15.08
CA GLN A 259 -7.93 5.76 -15.17
C GLN A 259 -9.35 5.20 -15.17
N THR A 260 -9.68 4.40 -16.18
CA THR A 260 -10.91 3.60 -16.19
C THR A 260 -10.83 2.46 -15.20
N GLN A 261 -11.91 2.21 -14.46
CA GLN A 261 -11.97 1.19 -13.40
C GLN A 261 -12.80 -0.02 -13.81
N GLU A 262 -12.49 -1.18 -13.23
CA GLU A 262 -13.40 -2.33 -13.18
C GLU A 262 -14.49 -2.08 -12.12
N PHE A 263 -15.59 -2.83 -12.18
CA PHE A 263 -16.67 -2.69 -11.21
C PHE A 263 -16.25 -3.26 -9.85
N SER A 264 -15.94 -2.40 -8.88
CA SER A 264 -15.62 -2.79 -7.51
C SER A 264 -16.85 -3.26 -6.71
N ASP A 265 -18.03 -2.72 -7.04
CA ASP A 265 -19.23 -2.85 -6.20
C ASP A 265 -20.32 -3.66 -6.90
N ASN A 266 -20.99 -4.54 -6.13
CA ASN A 266 -22.12 -5.34 -6.61
C ASN A 266 -23.27 -4.46 -7.16
N SER A 267 -23.47 -3.28 -6.58
CA SER A 267 -24.48 -2.31 -7.02
C SER A 267 -24.25 -1.83 -8.46
N ARG A 268 -22.99 -1.63 -8.86
CA ARG A 268 -22.63 -1.18 -10.21
C ARG A 268 -22.81 -2.28 -11.25
N ILE A 269 -22.42 -3.52 -10.93
CA ILE A 269 -22.67 -4.69 -11.79
C ILE A 269 -24.18 -4.85 -12.04
N GLN A 270 -24.99 -4.79 -10.98
CA GLN A 270 -26.45 -4.87 -11.10
C GLN A 270 -27.04 -3.70 -11.90
N SER A 271 -26.51 -2.49 -11.70
CA SER A 271 -26.97 -1.31 -12.44
C SER A 271 -26.66 -1.44 -13.93
N PHE A 272 -25.45 -1.92 -14.28
CA PHE A 272 -25.08 -2.21 -15.66
C PHE A 272 -25.98 -3.27 -16.28
N ILE A 273 -26.26 -4.37 -15.57
CA ILE A 273 -27.17 -5.43 -16.04
C ILE A 273 -28.57 -4.86 -16.28
N LYS A 274 -29.16 -4.19 -15.29
CA LYS A 274 -30.51 -3.59 -15.42
C LYS A 274 -30.58 -2.62 -16.61
N GLN A 275 -29.52 -1.87 -16.85
CA GLN A 275 -29.41 -0.95 -17.97
C GLN A 275 -29.26 -1.68 -19.32
N TRP A 276 -28.43 -2.73 -19.39
CA TRP A 276 -28.24 -3.53 -20.60
C TRP A 276 -29.56 -4.14 -21.10
N PHE A 277 -30.41 -4.60 -20.18
CA PHE A 277 -31.73 -5.16 -20.47
C PHE A 277 -32.86 -4.12 -20.42
N SER A 278 -32.54 -2.83 -20.45
CA SER A 278 -33.57 -1.77 -20.47
C SER A 278 -34.34 -1.79 -21.80
N PRO A 279 -35.68 -1.67 -21.76
CA PRO A 279 -36.50 -1.82 -22.96
C PRO A 279 -36.38 -0.60 -23.87
N GLN A 280 -35.82 -0.79 -25.06
CA GLN A 280 -35.83 0.20 -26.16
C GLN A 280 -37.05 0.07 -27.09
N THR A 281 -37.94 -0.90 -26.83
CA THR A 281 -39.11 -1.18 -27.66
C THR A 281 -40.42 -0.74 -26.98
N THR A 282 -41.39 -0.26 -27.75
CA THR A 282 -42.73 0.12 -27.28
C THR A 282 -43.65 -1.08 -26.96
N ASN A 283 -43.18 -2.32 -27.13
CA ASN A 283 -43.97 -3.54 -26.99
C ASN A 283 -43.88 -4.11 -25.56
N LEU A 284 -44.92 -3.86 -24.75
CA LEU A 284 -45.07 -4.29 -23.34
C LEU A 284 -44.69 -5.76 -23.05
N GLY A 285 -44.93 -6.69 -23.98
CA GLY A 285 -44.59 -8.11 -23.80
C GLY A 285 -43.08 -8.37 -23.80
N LYS A 286 -42.33 -7.72 -24.70
CA LYS A 286 -40.86 -7.83 -24.76
C LYS A 286 -40.19 -7.11 -23.59
N GLN A 287 -40.79 -6.02 -23.10
CA GLN A 287 -40.28 -5.27 -21.94
C GLN A 287 -40.27 -6.14 -20.67
N LYS A 288 -41.36 -6.87 -20.41
CA LYS A 288 -41.46 -7.73 -19.22
C LYS A 288 -40.47 -8.90 -19.24
N ILE A 289 -40.24 -9.48 -20.42
CA ILE A 289 -39.26 -10.57 -20.59
C ILE A 289 -37.83 -10.07 -20.34
N GLN A 290 -37.45 -8.91 -20.88
CA GLN A 290 -36.11 -8.35 -20.67
C GLN A 290 -35.86 -7.96 -19.22
N GLN A 291 -36.85 -7.38 -18.54
CA GLN A 291 -36.75 -7.06 -17.10
C GLN A 291 -36.65 -8.31 -16.22
N ASP A 292 -37.41 -9.36 -16.52
CA ASP A 292 -37.34 -10.65 -15.81
C ASP A 292 -35.97 -11.33 -16.03
N LEU A 293 -35.42 -11.27 -17.25
CA LEU A 293 -34.08 -11.77 -17.54
C LEU A 293 -32.98 -11.03 -16.76
N ALA A 294 -33.09 -9.70 -16.64
CA ALA A 294 -32.15 -8.90 -15.85
C ALA A 294 -32.24 -9.21 -14.34
N GLN A 295 -33.46 -9.36 -13.80
CA GLN A 295 -33.66 -9.72 -12.40
C GLN A 295 -33.11 -11.11 -12.10
N LYS A 296 -33.40 -12.10 -12.95
CA LYS A 296 -32.85 -13.46 -12.82
C LYS A 296 -31.33 -13.48 -12.87
N LEU A 297 -30.71 -12.72 -13.78
CA LEU A 297 -29.25 -12.64 -13.85
C LEU A 297 -28.65 -12.00 -12.58
N CYS A 298 -29.26 -10.92 -12.08
CA CYS A 298 -28.82 -10.29 -10.84
C CYS A 298 -28.97 -11.25 -9.64
N GLN A 299 -30.05 -12.03 -9.59
CA GLN A 299 -30.29 -13.01 -8.54
C GLN A 299 -29.25 -14.14 -8.57
N VAL A 300 -28.99 -14.73 -9.74
CA VAL A 300 -28.00 -15.79 -9.92
C VAL A 300 -26.59 -15.31 -9.56
N LEU A 301 -26.23 -14.07 -9.93
CA LEU A 301 -24.94 -13.50 -9.54
C LEU A 301 -24.86 -13.16 -8.05
N LEU A 302 -25.98 -13.00 -7.34
CA LEU A 302 -25.99 -12.81 -5.89
C LEU A 302 -25.93 -14.14 -5.12
N GLU A 303 -26.15 -15.28 -5.77
CA GLU A 303 -26.10 -16.59 -5.12
C GLU A 303 -24.70 -16.87 -4.53
N PRO A 304 -24.64 -17.48 -3.33
CA PRO A 304 -23.37 -17.88 -2.72
C PRO A 304 -22.70 -18.97 -3.57
N GLY A 305 -21.39 -18.84 -3.82
CA GLY A 305 -20.66 -19.73 -4.74
C GLY A 305 -20.38 -19.16 -6.14
N THR A 306 -20.77 -17.90 -6.39
CA THR A 306 -20.49 -17.18 -7.64
C THR A 306 -19.47 -16.06 -7.47
N LYS A 307 -18.80 -15.94 -6.30
CA LYS A 307 -17.87 -14.83 -6.00
C LYS A 307 -16.73 -14.73 -7.01
N ALA A 308 -16.10 -15.86 -7.34
CA ALA A 308 -15.03 -15.91 -8.35
C ALA A 308 -15.54 -15.51 -9.75
N ILE A 309 -16.77 -15.90 -10.10
CA ILE A 309 -17.43 -15.54 -11.37
C ILE A 309 -17.75 -14.04 -11.39
N ARG A 310 -18.29 -13.49 -10.29
CA ARG A 310 -18.55 -12.05 -10.13
C ARG A 310 -17.26 -11.24 -10.31
N GLN A 311 -16.18 -11.64 -9.67
CA GLN A 311 -14.87 -10.98 -9.82
C GLN A 311 -14.37 -11.05 -11.27
N ALA A 312 -14.51 -12.19 -11.94
CA ALA A 312 -14.17 -12.30 -13.36
C ALA A 312 -15.03 -11.40 -14.27
N LEU A 313 -16.30 -11.21 -13.92
CA LEU A 313 -17.27 -10.34 -14.61
C LEU A 313 -17.20 -8.86 -14.17
N ALA A 314 -16.33 -8.49 -13.23
CA ALA A 314 -16.12 -7.09 -12.85
C ALA A 314 -15.61 -6.24 -14.03
N ASN A 315 -14.96 -6.89 -15.00
CA ASN A 315 -14.54 -6.23 -16.23
C ASN A 315 -15.76 -5.95 -17.15
N PRO A 316 -16.01 -4.68 -17.53
CA PRO A 316 -17.18 -4.29 -18.32
C PRO A 316 -17.36 -5.05 -19.63
N LEU A 317 -16.27 -5.34 -20.36
CA LEU A 317 -16.33 -6.10 -21.61
C LEU A 317 -16.81 -7.52 -21.37
N ARG A 318 -16.26 -8.19 -20.34
CA ARG A 318 -16.63 -9.56 -19.98
C ARG A 318 -18.08 -9.63 -19.52
N LEU A 319 -18.54 -8.64 -18.75
CA LEU A 319 -19.94 -8.51 -18.36
C LEU A 319 -20.87 -8.34 -19.56
N ALA A 320 -20.53 -7.46 -20.51
CA ALA A 320 -21.34 -7.24 -21.71
C ALA A 320 -21.44 -8.50 -22.59
N LEU A 321 -20.31 -9.20 -22.81
CA LEU A 321 -20.30 -10.48 -23.53
C LEU A 321 -21.15 -11.54 -22.80
N PHE A 322 -21.11 -11.58 -21.48
CA PHE A 322 -21.94 -12.49 -20.69
C PHE A 322 -23.43 -12.11 -20.72
N CYS A 323 -23.78 -10.83 -20.67
CA CYS A 323 -25.17 -10.39 -20.84
C CYS A 323 -25.72 -10.77 -22.22
N ARG A 324 -24.90 -10.71 -23.27
CA ARG A 324 -25.25 -11.16 -24.63
C ARG A 324 -25.51 -12.68 -24.68
N LEU A 325 -24.69 -13.49 -24.01
CA LEU A 325 -24.94 -14.93 -23.83
C LEU A 325 -26.27 -15.20 -23.15
N TRP A 326 -26.50 -14.50 -22.05
CA TRP A 326 -27.67 -14.69 -21.22
C TRP A 326 -28.97 -14.35 -21.97
N GLN A 327 -28.92 -13.38 -22.90
CA GLN A 327 -30.04 -13.06 -23.78
C GLN A 327 -30.39 -14.20 -24.74
N GLN A 328 -29.39 -14.94 -25.24
CA GLN A 328 -29.61 -16.04 -26.18
C GLN A 328 -29.98 -17.34 -25.46
N ASN A 329 -29.33 -17.63 -24.32
CA ASN A 329 -29.47 -18.88 -23.58
C ASN A 329 -29.70 -18.60 -22.07
N PRO A 330 -30.92 -18.19 -21.68
CA PRO A 330 -31.24 -17.93 -20.28
C PRO A 330 -31.39 -19.25 -19.51
N GLY A 331 -30.47 -19.56 -18.59
CA GLY A 331 -30.63 -20.68 -17.65
C GLY A 331 -29.41 -21.53 -17.35
N GLN A 332 -28.27 -21.36 -18.04
CA GLN A 332 -27.02 -22.05 -17.69
C GLN A 332 -26.02 -21.03 -17.16
N CYS A 333 -25.91 -20.87 -15.84
CA CYS A 333 -24.77 -20.16 -15.26
C CYS A 333 -23.55 -21.11 -15.24
N PRO A 334 -22.34 -20.67 -15.63
CA PRO A 334 -21.14 -21.46 -15.41
C PRO A 334 -20.94 -21.69 -13.90
N THR A 335 -20.42 -22.85 -13.53
CA THR A 335 -20.09 -23.19 -12.14
C THR A 335 -18.64 -22.86 -11.78
N THR A 336 -17.76 -22.73 -12.79
CA THR A 336 -16.34 -22.37 -12.64
C THR A 336 -15.95 -21.17 -13.52
N VAL A 337 -14.85 -20.50 -13.18
CA VAL A 337 -14.34 -19.37 -13.98
C VAL A 337 -13.82 -19.86 -15.34
N ALA A 338 -13.27 -21.06 -15.43
CA ALA A 338 -12.81 -21.63 -16.71
C ALA A 338 -13.97 -21.84 -17.70
N GLN A 339 -15.11 -22.36 -17.25
CA GLN A 339 -16.32 -22.50 -18.07
C GLN A 339 -16.85 -21.13 -18.52
N LEU A 340 -16.80 -20.12 -17.65
CA LEU A 340 -17.17 -18.75 -18.04
C LEU A 340 -16.32 -18.29 -19.23
N TYR A 341 -14.99 -18.42 -19.13
CA TYR A 341 -14.09 -18.00 -20.21
C TYR A 341 -14.26 -18.81 -21.50
N GLU A 342 -14.51 -20.11 -21.42
CA GLU A 342 -14.84 -20.93 -22.59
C GLU A 342 -16.06 -20.38 -23.34
N ARG A 343 -17.12 -20.03 -22.60
CA ARG A 343 -18.33 -19.44 -23.17
C ARG A 343 -18.08 -18.05 -23.72
N LEU A 344 -17.33 -17.20 -23.01
CA LEU A 344 -16.94 -15.86 -23.47
C LEU A 344 -16.12 -15.92 -24.77
N VAL A 345 -15.19 -16.87 -24.91
CA VAL A 345 -14.42 -17.07 -26.16
C VAL A 345 -15.36 -17.46 -27.30
N SER A 346 -16.31 -18.36 -27.05
CA SER A 346 -17.27 -18.79 -28.08
C SER A 346 -18.12 -17.63 -28.60
N GLU A 347 -18.60 -16.76 -27.71
CA GLU A 347 -19.33 -15.54 -28.08
C GLU A 347 -18.48 -14.50 -28.74
N PHE A 348 -17.24 -14.32 -28.29
CA PHE A 348 -16.35 -13.36 -28.90
C PHE A 348 -16.21 -13.65 -30.40
N TYR A 349 -16.08 -14.93 -30.77
CA TYR A 349 -16.09 -15.35 -32.16
C TYR A 349 -17.43 -15.14 -32.87
N GLN A 350 -18.57 -15.34 -32.19
CA GLN A 350 -19.89 -15.06 -32.77
C GLN A 350 -20.10 -13.57 -33.03
N TRP A 351 -19.72 -12.72 -32.07
CA TRP A 351 -19.78 -11.28 -32.19
C TRP A 351 -18.88 -10.76 -33.32
N GLN A 352 -17.65 -11.26 -33.43
CA GLN A 352 -16.74 -10.87 -34.52
C GLN A 352 -17.11 -11.47 -35.88
N ALA A 353 -18.04 -12.44 -35.94
CA ALA A 353 -18.42 -13.09 -37.20
C ALA A 353 -19.03 -12.12 -38.23
N GLU A 354 -19.57 -10.98 -37.78
CA GLU A 354 -20.07 -9.90 -38.64
C GLU A 354 -18.95 -9.19 -39.41
N LYS A 355 -17.73 -9.11 -38.83
CA LYS A 355 -16.56 -8.46 -39.44
C LYS A 355 -15.64 -9.47 -40.13
N VAL A 356 -15.41 -10.62 -39.51
CA VAL A 356 -14.48 -11.66 -39.98
C VAL A 356 -15.17 -13.02 -39.89
N ARG A 357 -15.55 -13.60 -41.03
CA ARG A 357 -16.15 -14.93 -41.08
C ARG A 357 -15.11 -15.99 -40.74
N THR A 358 -15.38 -16.79 -39.70
CA THR A 358 -14.49 -17.86 -39.22
C THR A 358 -15.22 -19.20 -39.20
N THR A 359 -14.53 -20.28 -39.60
CA THR A 359 -15.04 -21.66 -39.52
C THR A 359 -14.64 -22.31 -38.19
N PRO A 360 -15.40 -23.29 -37.67
CA PRO A 360 -15.06 -24.00 -36.42
C PRO A 360 -13.64 -24.60 -36.42
N GLU A 361 -13.18 -25.17 -37.54
CA GLU A 361 -11.85 -25.76 -37.68
C GLU A 361 -10.75 -24.71 -37.52
N LYS A 362 -10.94 -23.53 -38.16
CA LYS A 362 -10.00 -22.41 -38.04
C LYS A 362 -9.96 -21.84 -36.62
N ARG A 363 -11.11 -21.79 -35.93
CA ARG A 363 -11.17 -21.37 -34.51
C ARG A 363 -10.40 -22.33 -33.61
N LYS A 364 -10.53 -23.64 -33.83
CA LYS A 364 -9.79 -24.67 -33.08
C LYS A 364 -8.29 -24.56 -33.31
N GLN A 365 -7.84 -24.42 -34.55
CA GLN A 365 -6.43 -24.21 -34.89
C GLN A 365 -5.88 -22.91 -34.28
N LEU A 366 -6.65 -21.82 -34.34
CA LEU A 366 -6.25 -20.55 -33.73
C LEU A 366 -6.11 -20.67 -32.20
N ASN A 367 -7.10 -21.23 -31.51
CA ASN A 367 -7.05 -21.40 -30.06
C ASN A 367 -5.87 -22.27 -29.62
N ALA A 368 -5.56 -23.33 -30.36
CA ALA A 368 -4.40 -24.17 -30.10
C ALA A 368 -3.07 -23.40 -30.27
N ALA A 369 -2.94 -22.61 -31.33
CA ALA A 369 -1.75 -21.77 -31.56
C ALA A 369 -1.59 -20.68 -30.50
N LEU A 370 -2.70 -20.03 -30.09
CA LEU A 370 -2.70 -19.06 -28.99
C LEU A 370 -2.33 -19.70 -27.65
N GLY A 371 -2.82 -20.91 -27.37
CA GLY A 371 -2.47 -21.66 -26.17
C GLY A 371 -1.00 -22.04 -26.13
N ALA A 372 -0.45 -22.55 -27.24
CA ALA A 372 0.97 -22.87 -27.35
C ALA A 372 1.86 -21.61 -27.18
N LEU A 373 1.43 -20.48 -27.76
CA LEU A 373 2.12 -19.19 -27.60
C LEU A 373 2.12 -18.73 -26.15
N ALA A 374 0.96 -18.76 -25.50
CA ALA A 374 0.83 -18.35 -24.11
C ALA A 374 1.69 -19.24 -23.20
N LEU A 375 1.57 -20.57 -23.33
CA LEU A 375 2.35 -21.55 -22.55
C LEU A 375 3.87 -21.33 -22.70
N LYS A 376 4.36 -21.10 -23.91
CA LYS A 376 5.78 -20.88 -24.16
C LYS A 376 6.30 -19.60 -23.50
N SER A 377 5.49 -18.54 -23.43
CA SER A 377 5.87 -17.33 -22.68
C SER A 377 5.99 -17.59 -21.19
N TYR A 378 5.12 -18.40 -20.60
CA TYR A 378 5.22 -18.76 -19.18
C TYR A 378 6.42 -19.68 -18.87
N GLN A 379 6.95 -20.39 -19.87
CA GLN A 379 8.17 -21.20 -19.75
C GLN A 379 9.46 -20.39 -19.93
N GLN A 380 9.40 -19.21 -20.54
CA GLN A 380 10.55 -18.32 -20.73
C GLN A 380 10.65 -17.34 -19.55
N LYS A 381 11.85 -17.11 -18.99
CA LYS A 381 12.09 -16.19 -17.84
C LYS A 381 11.83 -14.70 -18.17
N GLU A 382 11.32 -14.36 -19.34
CA GLU A 382 11.07 -12.97 -19.77
C GLU A 382 9.65 -12.50 -19.37
N LYS A 383 9.39 -11.19 -19.47
CA LYS A 383 8.12 -10.57 -19.05
C LYS A 383 6.92 -11.35 -19.65
N PRO A 384 5.95 -11.79 -18.82
CA PRO A 384 4.88 -12.68 -19.27
C PRO A 384 4.01 -12.01 -20.35
N LEU A 385 3.60 -12.82 -21.34
CA LEU A 385 2.70 -12.48 -22.44
C LEU A 385 3.23 -11.43 -23.44
N ILE A 386 4.55 -11.17 -23.45
CA ILE A 386 5.22 -10.38 -24.49
C ILE A 386 6.05 -11.33 -25.36
N PHE A 387 5.79 -11.34 -26.67
CA PHE A 387 6.38 -12.29 -27.62
C PHE A 387 7.32 -11.58 -28.59
N SER A 388 8.51 -12.13 -28.79
CA SER A 388 9.39 -11.71 -29.88
C SER A 388 8.87 -12.19 -31.23
N GLN A 389 9.31 -11.54 -32.31
CA GLN A 389 8.99 -11.96 -33.67
C GLN A 389 9.50 -13.38 -33.98
N THR A 390 10.59 -13.83 -33.35
CA THR A 390 11.11 -15.20 -33.52
C THR A 390 10.16 -16.23 -32.91
N THR A 391 9.68 -16.00 -31.68
CA THR A 391 8.72 -16.88 -31.01
C THR A 391 7.40 -16.99 -31.77
N ILE A 392 6.92 -15.88 -32.36
CA ILE A 392 5.72 -15.88 -33.22
C ILE A 392 5.93 -16.72 -34.47
N LYS A 393 7.06 -16.55 -35.17
CA LYS A 393 7.38 -17.32 -36.39
C LYS A 393 7.48 -18.81 -36.12
N GLU A 394 8.05 -19.20 -34.98
CA GLU A 394 8.19 -20.61 -34.59
C GLU A 394 6.84 -21.31 -34.36
N ILE A 395 5.86 -20.62 -33.77
CA ILE A 395 4.56 -21.22 -33.42
C ILE A 395 3.55 -21.12 -34.55
N PHE A 396 3.50 -19.98 -35.22
CA PHE A 396 2.50 -19.73 -36.27
C PHE A 396 3.00 -20.14 -37.66
N GLY A 397 4.32 -20.16 -37.92
CA GLY A 397 4.91 -20.38 -39.25
C GLY A 397 5.14 -19.07 -40.03
N GLU A 398 6.03 -19.08 -41.03
CA GLU A 398 6.52 -17.87 -41.72
C GLU A 398 5.45 -17.09 -42.51
N ASP A 399 4.37 -17.75 -42.99
CA ASP A 399 3.27 -17.13 -43.75
C ASP A 399 1.89 -17.67 -43.33
N SER A 400 1.54 -17.55 -42.04
CA SER A 400 0.32 -18.18 -41.54
C SER A 400 -0.93 -17.31 -41.67
N SER A 401 -1.94 -17.85 -42.35
CA SER A 401 -3.29 -17.28 -42.35
C SER A 401 -3.89 -17.19 -40.94
N VAL A 402 -3.37 -18.00 -40.00
CA VAL A 402 -3.82 -18.06 -38.60
C VAL A 402 -3.32 -16.85 -37.80
N LEU A 403 -2.08 -16.40 -38.02
CA LEU A 403 -1.55 -15.18 -37.38
C LEU A 403 -2.29 -13.94 -37.87
N GLN A 404 -2.55 -13.85 -39.18
CA GLN A 404 -3.35 -12.76 -39.74
C GLN A 404 -4.76 -12.74 -39.12
N LEU A 405 -5.36 -13.91 -38.95
CA LEU A 405 -6.67 -14.04 -38.31
C LEU A 405 -6.62 -13.67 -36.81
N ALA A 406 -5.56 -14.04 -36.08
CA ALA A 406 -5.34 -13.64 -34.69
C ALA A 406 -5.25 -12.11 -34.53
N MET A 407 -4.54 -11.43 -35.45
CA MET A 407 -4.39 -9.99 -35.48
C MET A 407 -5.69 -9.28 -35.90
N GLN A 408 -6.39 -9.80 -36.91
CA GLN A 408 -7.69 -9.25 -37.37
C GLN A 408 -8.75 -9.31 -36.26
N LEU A 409 -8.78 -10.41 -35.51
CA LEU A 409 -9.68 -10.58 -34.36
C LEU A 409 -9.21 -9.84 -33.10
N LYS A 410 -8.03 -9.21 -33.13
CA LYS A 410 -7.38 -8.53 -32.00
C LYS A 410 -7.14 -9.44 -30.78
N TRP A 411 -6.91 -10.73 -30.99
CA TRP A 411 -6.40 -11.61 -29.91
C TRP A 411 -4.94 -11.29 -29.60
N LEU A 412 -4.15 -11.04 -30.65
CA LEU A 412 -2.77 -10.59 -30.58
C LEU A 412 -2.63 -9.19 -31.18
N VAL A 413 -1.82 -8.36 -30.54
CA VAL A 413 -1.51 -7.02 -31.06
C VAL A 413 0.00 -6.82 -31.12
N ARG A 414 0.46 -6.15 -32.19
CA ARG A 414 1.88 -5.80 -32.40
C ARG A 414 2.21 -4.55 -31.60
N ARG A 415 3.32 -4.58 -30.88
CA ARG A 415 3.86 -3.52 -30.04
C ARG A 415 5.26 -3.18 -30.54
N GLY A 416 5.54 -1.91 -30.80
CA GLY A 416 6.89 -1.46 -31.17
C GLY A 416 7.71 -1.17 -29.92
N THR A 417 8.87 -1.81 -29.75
CA THR A 417 9.85 -1.44 -28.71
C THR A 417 11.26 -1.36 -29.31
N PHE A 418 12.05 -0.39 -28.84
CA PHE A 418 13.44 -0.23 -29.24
C PHE A 418 14.35 -0.93 -28.23
N LEU A 419 14.96 -2.04 -28.61
CA LEU A 419 15.97 -2.74 -27.82
C LEU A 419 17.33 -2.58 -28.52
N ARG A 420 18.30 -1.98 -27.81
CA ARG A 420 19.72 -1.91 -28.21
C ARG A 420 19.92 -1.60 -29.71
N TYR A 421 19.35 -0.49 -30.19
CA TYR A 421 19.56 0.04 -31.54
C TYR A 421 18.90 -0.75 -32.70
N GLN A 422 18.03 -1.73 -32.41
CA GLN A 422 17.18 -2.41 -33.39
C GLN A 422 15.69 -2.22 -33.04
N ALA A 423 14.88 -1.86 -34.04
CA ALA A 423 13.43 -1.90 -33.93
C ALA A 423 13.01 -3.37 -33.94
N VAL A 424 12.54 -3.88 -32.80
CA VAL A 424 12.04 -5.25 -32.71
C VAL A 424 10.53 -5.19 -32.55
N SER A 425 9.83 -5.84 -33.46
CA SER A 425 8.38 -6.00 -33.33
C SER A 425 8.10 -7.04 -32.25
N GLN A 426 7.52 -6.59 -31.15
CA GLN A 426 6.98 -7.47 -30.12
C GLN A 426 5.48 -7.66 -30.32
N TYR A 427 4.92 -8.72 -29.78
CA TYR A 427 3.48 -8.98 -29.80
C TYR A 427 3.00 -9.21 -28.37
N THR A 428 1.74 -8.89 -28.09
CA THR A 428 1.12 -9.15 -26.78
C THR A 428 -0.34 -9.54 -26.93
N PHE A 429 -0.88 -10.24 -25.93
CA PHE A 429 -2.32 -10.48 -25.85
C PHE A 429 -3.06 -9.17 -25.56
N SER A 430 -4.22 -8.98 -26.20
CA SER A 430 -5.05 -7.80 -25.95
C SER A 430 -5.63 -7.76 -24.53
N ASP A 431 -5.90 -8.92 -23.93
CA ASP A 431 -6.30 -9.10 -22.53
C ASP A 431 -5.47 -10.25 -21.94
N THR A 432 -4.75 -9.96 -20.85
CA THR A 432 -3.83 -10.90 -20.22
C THR A 432 -4.53 -12.10 -19.61
N THR A 433 -5.77 -11.95 -19.11
CA THR A 433 -6.52 -13.05 -18.49
C THR A 433 -7.02 -14.06 -19.53
N PHE A 434 -7.33 -13.62 -20.74
CA PHE A 434 -7.56 -14.57 -21.85
C PHE A 434 -6.28 -15.31 -22.23
N GLY A 435 -5.11 -14.65 -22.16
CA GLY A 435 -3.81 -15.30 -22.30
C GLY A 435 -3.57 -16.40 -21.25
N GLU A 436 -3.86 -16.13 -19.98
CA GLU A 436 -3.81 -17.10 -18.87
C GLU A 436 -4.74 -18.31 -19.13
N TYR A 437 -5.97 -18.07 -19.60
CA TYR A 437 -6.92 -19.13 -19.98
C TYR A 437 -6.41 -19.99 -21.13
N PHE A 438 -5.86 -19.37 -22.19
CA PHE A 438 -5.29 -20.11 -23.32
C PHE A 438 -4.05 -20.93 -22.91
N ALA A 439 -3.20 -20.39 -22.03
CA ALA A 439 -2.08 -21.14 -21.45
C ALA A 439 -2.58 -22.37 -20.69
N ALA A 440 -3.62 -22.20 -19.85
CA ALA A 440 -4.20 -23.30 -19.10
C ALA A 440 -4.78 -24.38 -20.01
N ARG A 441 -5.37 -24.02 -21.16
CA ARG A 441 -5.89 -24.98 -22.16
C ARG A 441 -4.83 -25.77 -22.90
N ALA A 442 -3.60 -25.25 -23.00
CA ALA A 442 -2.49 -25.93 -23.67
C ALA A 442 -1.80 -26.98 -22.77
N ILE A 443 -2.17 -27.04 -21.48
CA ILE A 443 -1.57 -27.97 -20.51
C ILE A 443 -2.51 -29.17 -20.33
N ASP A 444 -2.03 -30.35 -20.69
CA ASP A 444 -2.79 -31.60 -20.53
C ASP A 444 -2.40 -32.36 -19.25
N ASP A 445 -1.13 -32.34 -18.85
CA ASP A 445 -0.61 -33.02 -17.66
C ASP A 445 -0.22 -32.02 -16.55
N TRP A 446 -0.82 -32.17 -15.37
CA TRP A 446 -0.55 -31.35 -14.19
C TRP A 446 0.89 -31.45 -13.68
N ARG A 447 1.62 -32.52 -14.03
CA ARG A 447 3.03 -32.70 -13.64
C ARG A 447 3.95 -31.61 -14.19
N LEU A 448 3.52 -30.89 -15.22
CA LEU A 448 4.22 -29.70 -15.72
C LEU A 448 4.39 -28.65 -14.61
N PHE A 449 3.43 -28.54 -13.69
CA PHE A 449 3.48 -27.55 -12.60
C PHE A 449 4.58 -27.84 -11.55
N PHE A 450 5.06 -29.08 -11.46
CA PHE A 450 6.08 -29.48 -10.47
C PHE A 450 7.48 -29.61 -11.06
N ASN A 451 7.63 -29.45 -12.38
CA ASN A 451 8.84 -29.80 -13.15
C ASN A 451 9.22 -31.29 -12.98
N HIS A 452 9.69 -31.97 -14.03
CA HIS A 452 9.60 -33.45 -14.17
C HIS A 452 10.38 -34.35 -13.18
N SER A 453 10.87 -33.88 -12.03
CA SER A 453 11.43 -34.77 -11.00
C SER A 453 11.21 -34.26 -9.58
N GLN A 454 10.22 -34.82 -8.87
CA GLN A 454 10.06 -34.66 -7.41
C GLN A 454 11.27 -35.19 -6.60
N ASN A 455 12.20 -35.92 -7.23
CA ASN A 455 13.31 -36.63 -6.57
C ASN A 455 14.71 -36.02 -6.75
N ARG A 456 14.87 -34.82 -7.35
CA ARG A 456 16.18 -34.14 -7.45
C ARG A 456 16.22 -32.87 -6.61
N ALA A 457 17.43 -32.43 -6.23
CA ALA A 457 17.61 -31.13 -5.59
C ALA A 457 17.33 -30.02 -6.61
N PRO A 458 16.54 -29.00 -6.27
CA PRO A 458 16.22 -27.91 -7.19
C PRO A 458 17.49 -27.16 -7.59
N HIS A 459 17.73 -27.01 -8.90
CA HIS A 459 18.83 -26.19 -9.41
C HIS A 459 18.43 -24.71 -9.50
N GLU A 460 19.42 -23.80 -9.37
CA GLU A 460 19.34 -22.32 -9.55
C GLU A 460 18.54 -21.86 -10.79
N SER A 461 18.46 -22.72 -11.81
CA SER A 461 17.79 -22.46 -13.09
C SER A 461 16.39 -23.04 -13.22
N GLU A 462 15.93 -23.90 -12.30
CA GLU A 462 14.66 -24.61 -12.39
C GLU A 462 13.50 -23.76 -11.83
N VAL A 463 12.57 -23.40 -12.69
CA VAL A 463 11.34 -22.69 -12.31
C VAL A 463 10.30 -23.71 -11.87
N TYR A 464 9.71 -23.49 -10.69
CA TYR A 464 8.57 -24.26 -10.18
C TYR A 464 7.28 -23.42 -10.36
N PRO A 465 6.45 -23.71 -11.39
CA PRO A 465 5.22 -22.98 -11.65
C PRO A 465 4.31 -22.79 -10.43
N ILE A 466 4.21 -23.78 -9.54
CA ILE A 466 3.35 -23.70 -8.35
C ILE A 466 3.72 -22.55 -7.38
N PHE A 467 4.98 -22.10 -7.36
CA PHE A 467 5.44 -21.04 -6.46
C PHE A 467 5.53 -19.68 -7.13
N ASP A 468 5.33 -19.63 -8.44
CA ASP A 468 5.27 -18.37 -9.16
C ASP A 468 3.82 -17.85 -9.18
N ARG A 469 3.57 -16.71 -8.53
CA ARG A 469 2.24 -16.08 -8.49
C ARG A 469 1.63 -15.85 -9.87
N HIS A 470 2.45 -15.68 -10.92
CA HIS A 470 1.95 -15.51 -12.29
C HIS A 470 1.27 -16.77 -12.83
N TRP A 471 1.65 -17.96 -12.33
CA TRP A 471 1.09 -19.25 -12.73
C TRP A 471 -0.16 -19.64 -11.93
N TRP A 472 -0.40 -19.04 -10.76
CA TRP A 472 -1.54 -19.41 -9.90
C TRP A 472 -2.88 -19.30 -10.65
N LYS A 473 -3.09 -18.23 -11.41
CA LYS A 473 -4.32 -18.10 -12.22
C LYS A 473 -4.44 -19.17 -13.30
N VAL A 474 -3.33 -19.53 -13.95
CA VAL A 474 -3.29 -20.61 -14.95
C VAL A 474 -3.65 -21.96 -14.30
N ILE A 475 -3.12 -22.24 -13.10
CA ILE A 475 -3.43 -23.45 -12.32
C ILE A 475 -4.91 -23.48 -11.91
N LEU A 476 -5.45 -22.36 -11.43
CA LEU A 476 -6.87 -22.23 -11.08
C LEU A 476 -7.78 -22.42 -12.30
N PHE A 477 -7.42 -21.85 -13.46
CA PHE A 477 -8.12 -22.12 -14.71
C PHE A 477 -8.07 -23.59 -15.10
N TRP A 478 -6.90 -24.23 -14.93
CA TRP A 478 -6.73 -25.65 -15.22
C TRP A 478 -7.62 -26.53 -14.32
N LEU A 479 -7.72 -26.25 -13.02
CA LEU A 479 -8.62 -26.97 -12.10
C LEU A 479 -10.10 -26.81 -12.47
N GLY A 480 -10.49 -25.64 -12.98
CA GLY A 480 -11.87 -25.34 -13.36
C GLY A 480 -12.34 -25.95 -14.69
N ARG A 481 -11.45 -26.55 -15.48
CA ARG A 481 -11.74 -27.13 -16.81
C ARG A 481 -12.58 -28.41 -16.73
N GLU A 482 -13.64 -28.53 -17.53
CA GLU A 482 -14.48 -29.74 -17.55
C GLU A 482 -13.85 -30.93 -18.29
N ASP A 483 -12.95 -30.66 -19.24
CA ASP A 483 -12.33 -31.70 -20.07
C ASP A 483 -11.22 -32.48 -19.34
N ILE A 484 -10.80 -32.03 -18.16
CA ILE A 484 -9.84 -32.71 -17.31
C ILE A 484 -10.60 -33.67 -16.37
N ALA A 485 -10.20 -34.94 -16.39
CA ALA A 485 -10.77 -35.98 -15.54
C ALA A 485 -10.62 -35.64 -14.04
N THR A 486 -11.63 -35.98 -13.24
CA THR A 486 -11.68 -35.67 -11.80
C THR A 486 -10.50 -36.26 -11.03
N GLU A 487 -10.01 -37.43 -11.45
CA GLU A 487 -8.85 -38.10 -10.83
C GLU A 487 -7.57 -37.27 -10.97
N ASN A 488 -7.40 -36.59 -12.10
CA ASN A 488 -6.24 -35.73 -12.34
C ASN A 488 -6.29 -34.44 -11.51
N LYS A 489 -7.50 -33.90 -11.28
CA LYS A 489 -7.70 -32.74 -10.39
C LYS A 489 -7.43 -33.10 -8.94
N GLU A 490 -7.95 -34.24 -8.48
CA GLU A 490 -7.66 -34.76 -7.15
C GLU A 490 -6.17 -35.05 -6.96
N ALA A 491 -5.51 -35.65 -7.96
CA ALA A 491 -4.07 -35.91 -7.92
C ALA A 491 -3.25 -34.63 -7.77
N LEU A 492 -3.60 -33.55 -8.49
CA LEU A 492 -2.94 -32.25 -8.35
C LEU A 492 -3.14 -31.65 -6.95
N ILE A 493 -4.36 -31.62 -6.43
CA ILE A 493 -4.65 -31.09 -5.08
C ILE A 493 -3.90 -31.91 -4.03
N LYS A 494 -3.91 -33.24 -4.14
CA LYS A 494 -3.15 -34.11 -3.24
C LYS A 494 -1.65 -33.84 -3.31
N ALA A 495 -1.10 -33.65 -4.50
CA ALA A 495 0.31 -33.31 -4.68
C ALA A 495 0.69 -31.94 -4.08
N LEU A 496 -0.21 -30.95 -4.13
CA LEU A 496 -0.02 -29.65 -3.49
C LEU A 496 -0.07 -29.75 -1.96
N VAL A 497 -1.05 -30.47 -1.42
CA VAL A 497 -1.24 -30.64 0.03
C VAL A 497 -0.11 -31.44 0.68
N THR A 498 0.45 -32.42 -0.05
CA THR A 498 1.54 -33.29 0.43
C THR A 498 2.94 -32.82 0.03
N PHE A 499 3.06 -31.61 -0.52
CA PHE A 499 4.36 -31.09 -0.95
C PHE A 499 5.27 -30.83 0.25
N GLU A 500 6.50 -31.35 0.19
CA GLU A 500 7.55 -31.11 1.17
C GLU A 500 8.72 -30.36 0.52
N ASP A 501 9.02 -29.16 1.03
CA ASP A 501 10.03 -28.26 0.49
C ASP A 501 11.48 -28.62 0.84
N ARG A 502 11.66 -29.64 1.70
CA ARG A 502 12.93 -30.14 2.23
C ARG A 502 13.76 -29.09 2.99
N CYS A 503 13.17 -27.96 3.35
CA CYS A 503 13.79 -26.85 4.09
C CYS A 503 13.43 -26.89 5.58
N GLY A 504 13.42 -28.09 6.19
CA GLY A 504 13.06 -28.29 7.60
C GLY A 504 11.63 -28.84 7.79
N ASN A 505 11.17 -28.86 9.05
CA ASN A 505 9.82 -29.32 9.40
C ASN A 505 8.77 -28.21 9.18
N GLU A 506 9.22 -26.98 8.99
CA GLU A 506 8.43 -25.77 8.84
C GLU A 506 7.72 -25.69 7.48
N ASN A 507 8.28 -26.37 6.46
CA ASN A 507 7.69 -26.57 5.14
C ASN A 507 7.09 -25.29 4.50
N PHE A 508 7.85 -24.19 4.49
CA PHE A 508 7.45 -22.87 4.00
C PHE A 508 6.78 -22.91 2.62
N TYR A 509 7.41 -23.57 1.64
CA TYR A 509 6.84 -23.67 0.29
C TYR A 509 5.73 -24.71 0.20
N GLY A 510 5.72 -25.74 1.06
CA GLY A 510 4.56 -26.64 1.18
C GLY A 510 3.31 -25.94 1.71
N LEU A 511 3.47 -24.99 2.64
CA LEU A 511 2.37 -24.14 3.11
C LEU A 511 1.85 -23.22 1.98
N GLN A 512 2.72 -22.64 1.16
CA GLN A 512 2.31 -21.89 -0.03
C GLN A 512 1.54 -22.77 -1.03
N ALA A 513 2.00 -24.01 -1.27
CA ALA A 513 1.28 -24.99 -2.09
C ALA A 513 -0.09 -25.35 -1.50
N TYR A 514 -0.19 -25.45 -0.17
CA TYR A 514 -1.44 -25.70 0.54
C TYR A 514 -2.45 -24.57 0.34
N PHE A 515 -2.02 -23.31 0.45
CA PHE A 515 -2.89 -22.16 0.18
C PHE A 515 -3.37 -22.13 -1.28
N LEU A 516 -2.51 -22.49 -2.24
CA LEU A 516 -2.92 -22.65 -3.64
C LEU A 516 -3.96 -23.78 -3.81
N ALA A 517 -3.80 -24.89 -3.10
CA ALA A 517 -4.77 -26.00 -3.10
C ALA A 517 -6.13 -25.54 -2.54
N ALA A 518 -6.12 -24.77 -1.44
CA ALA A 518 -7.32 -24.18 -0.87
C ALA A 518 -8.02 -23.23 -1.86
N MET A 519 -7.29 -22.29 -2.49
CA MET A 519 -7.87 -21.42 -3.53
C MET A 519 -8.49 -22.24 -4.69
N GLY A 520 -7.89 -23.39 -5.01
CA GLY A 520 -8.39 -24.35 -6.00
C GLY A 520 -9.77 -24.95 -5.69
N LEU A 521 -10.18 -25.01 -4.42
CA LEU A 521 -11.50 -25.53 -4.02
C LEU A 521 -12.66 -24.72 -4.62
N SER A 522 -12.45 -23.43 -4.88
CA SER A 522 -13.46 -22.58 -5.57
C SER A 522 -13.73 -23.06 -7.01
N GLN A 523 -12.74 -23.68 -7.65
CA GLN A 523 -12.83 -24.17 -9.04
C GLN A 523 -13.14 -25.67 -9.12
N PHE A 524 -12.95 -26.42 -8.04
CA PHE A 524 -13.24 -27.85 -7.96
C PHE A 524 -14.07 -28.17 -6.69
N LYS A 525 -15.39 -28.01 -6.82
CA LYS A 525 -16.36 -28.11 -5.71
C LYS A 525 -16.51 -29.53 -5.15
N ASP A 526 -16.27 -30.56 -5.97
CA ASP A 526 -16.44 -31.98 -5.60
C ASP A 526 -15.15 -32.61 -5.01
N CYS A 527 -14.26 -31.79 -4.44
CA CYS A 527 -12.99 -32.28 -3.89
C CYS A 527 -13.18 -33.09 -2.61
N SER A 528 -12.70 -34.34 -2.59
CA SER A 528 -12.72 -35.21 -1.40
C SER A 528 -11.95 -34.65 -0.20
N LEU A 529 -10.90 -33.84 -0.45
CA LEU A 529 -10.06 -33.22 0.58
C LEU A 529 -10.60 -31.86 1.08
N ALA A 530 -11.73 -31.36 0.56
CA ALA A 530 -12.22 -30.01 0.88
C ALA A 530 -12.42 -29.78 2.39
N ASN A 531 -13.02 -30.74 3.09
CA ASN A 531 -13.27 -30.63 4.53
C ASN A 531 -11.96 -30.65 5.35
N GLU A 532 -11.00 -31.50 4.96
CA GLU A 532 -9.69 -31.58 5.62
C GLU A 532 -8.90 -30.28 5.45
N ILE A 533 -8.91 -29.71 4.24
CA ILE A 533 -8.27 -28.43 3.93
C ILE A 533 -8.90 -27.29 4.75
N CYS A 534 -10.22 -27.21 4.80
CA CYS A 534 -10.92 -26.19 5.59
C CYS A 534 -10.63 -26.33 7.09
N GLN A 535 -10.64 -27.56 7.64
CA GLN A 535 -10.34 -27.81 9.06
C GLN A 535 -8.91 -27.42 9.41
N GLN A 536 -7.95 -27.72 8.53
CA GLN A 536 -6.55 -27.37 8.74
C GLN A 536 -6.31 -25.85 8.66
N LEU A 537 -6.97 -25.14 7.73
CA LEU A 537 -6.92 -23.68 7.66
C LEU A 537 -7.49 -23.04 8.93
N ILE A 538 -8.63 -23.54 9.41
CA ILE A 538 -9.22 -23.10 10.68
C ILE A 538 -8.23 -23.37 11.82
N LYS A 539 -7.59 -24.54 11.87
CA LYS A 539 -6.57 -24.87 12.87
C LYS A 539 -5.37 -23.92 12.83
N TRP A 540 -4.85 -23.57 11.66
CA TRP A 540 -3.75 -22.61 11.54
C TRP A 540 -4.14 -21.20 11.93
N GLU A 541 -5.38 -20.79 11.67
CA GLU A 541 -5.90 -19.55 12.23
C GLU A 541 -5.97 -19.62 13.77
N LYS A 542 -6.37 -20.76 14.36
CA LYS A 542 -6.36 -20.97 15.81
C LYS A 542 -4.96 -20.88 16.43
N GLU A 543 -3.97 -21.49 15.78
CA GLU A 543 -2.56 -21.50 16.25
C GLU A 543 -1.90 -20.11 16.10
N GLY A 544 -2.39 -19.28 15.18
CA GLY A 544 -1.88 -17.93 14.95
C GLY A 544 -2.45 -16.84 15.86
N ILE A 545 -3.56 -17.11 16.57
CA ILE A 545 -4.22 -16.18 17.49
C ILE A 545 -3.80 -16.52 18.93
N ASN A 546 -2.83 -15.78 19.47
CA ASN A 546 -2.44 -15.94 20.88
C ASN A 546 -3.48 -15.24 21.79
N PRO A 547 -4.26 -15.96 22.63
CA PRO A 547 -5.37 -15.36 23.40
C PRO A 547 -4.92 -14.35 24.46
N GLU A 548 -3.63 -14.35 24.82
CA GLU A 548 -3.03 -13.47 25.84
C GLU A 548 -2.45 -12.17 25.26
N ALA A 549 -2.50 -11.97 23.93
CA ALA A 549 -2.11 -10.71 23.32
C ALA A 549 -3.12 -9.60 23.68
N THR A 550 -2.83 -8.89 24.77
CA THR A 550 -3.55 -7.66 25.16
C THR A 550 -3.60 -6.67 23.99
N GLN A 551 -4.66 -5.87 23.93
CA GLN A 551 -5.03 -4.88 22.89
C GLN A 551 -3.93 -3.90 22.39
N ARG A 552 -2.70 -3.97 22.91
CA ARG A 552 -1.56 -3.16 22.49
C ARG A 552 -0.65 -3.81 21.44
N SER A 553 -0.81 -5.10 21.11
CA SER A 553 -0.11 -5.70 19.95
C SER A 553 -1.11 -6.28 18.95
N ALA A 554 -1.77 -5.42 18.18
CA ALA A 554 -2.46 -5.81 16.94
C ALA A 554 -1.53 -6.45 15.88
N MET A 555 -0.25 -6.68 16.21
CA MET A 555 0.84 -7.12 15.34
C MET A 555 1.48 -8.46 15.77
N ALA A 556 0.90 -9.13 16.77
CA ALA A 556 1.36 -10.43 17.28
C ALA A 556 0.70 -11.63 16.57
N GLU A 557 -0.04 -11.44 15.48
CA GLU A 557 -0.57 -12.57 14.69
C GLU A 557 0.58 -13.26 13.93
N SER A 558 0.59 -14.60 13.95
CA SER A 558 1.55 -15.35 13.12
C SER A 558 1.25 -15.10 11.63
N PRO A 559 2.27 -15.00 10.75
CA PRO A 559 2.07 -14.89 9.30
C PRO A 559 1.21 -16.04 8.75
N LEU A 560 1.36 -17.24 9.30
CA LEU A 560 0.56 -18.40 8.92
C LEU A 560 -0.94 -18.19 9.19
N GLY A 561 -1.28 -17.62 10.35
CA GLY A 561 -2.66 -17.33 10.75
C GLY A 561 -3.32 -16.24 9.91
N SER A 562 -2.58 -15.17 9.55
CA SER A 562 -3.12 -14.11 8.69
C SER A 562 -3.38 -14.62 7.27
N TYR A 563 -2.46 -15.41 6.70
CA TYR A 563 -2.65 -16.04 5.39
C TYR A 563 -3.79 -17.05 5.37
N ALA A 564 -3.94 -17.85 6.44
CA ALA A 564 -5.09 -18.75 6.58
C ALA A 564 -6.41 -17.97 6.58
N ARG A 565 -6.49 -16.88 7.33
CA ARG A 565 -7.66 -16.00 7.36
C ARG A 565 -7.97 -15.38 6.00
N ASP A 566 -6.95 -14.82 5.32
CA ASP A 566 -7.11 -14.23 4.00
C ASP A 566 -7.58 -15.27 2.97
N THR A 567 -7.08 -16.50 3.06
CA THR A 567 -7.49 -17.62 2.20
C THR A 567 -8.92 -18.05 2.52
N LEU A 568 -9.29 -18.17 3.80
CA LEU A 568 -10.67 -18.48 4.23
C LEU A 568 -11.67 -17.42 3.76
N ASN A 569 -11.30 -16.14 3.76
CA ASN A 569 -12.11 -15.05 3.21
C ASN A 569 -12.31 -15.13 1.69
N GLN A 570 -11.38 -15.77 0.98
CA GLN A 570 -11.45 -15.98 -0.47
C GLN A 570 -12.25 -17.24 -0.87
N LEU A 571 -12.42 -18.20 0.03
CA LEU A 571 -13.19 -19.43 -0.20
C LEU A 571 -14.71 -19.17 -0.28
N ASP A 572 -15.41 -20.01 -1.06
CA ASP A 572 -16.86 -19.93 -1.20
C ASP A 572 -17.57 -20.45 0.06
N HIS A 573 -18.46 -19.61 0.60
CA HIS A 573 -19.05 -19.69 1.92
C HIS A 573 -19.90 -20.93 2.31
N PRO A 574 -20.52 -21.72 1.42
CA PRO A 574 -21.42 -22.80 1.87
C PRO A 574 -20.71 -23.92 2.67
N LEU A 575 -19.52 -24.34 2.22
CA LEU A 575 -18.74 -25.38 2.90
C LEU A 575 -18.17 -24.88 4.23
N LEU A 576 -17.77 -23.60 4.26
CA LEU A 576 -17.23 -22.96 5.45
C LEU A 576 -18.29 -22.73 6.52
N VAL A 577 -19.50 -22.30 6.15
CA VAL A 577 -20.62 -22.08 7.09
C VAL A 577 -21.02 -23.39 7.77
N ASN A 578 -21.13 -24.50 7.03
CA ASN A 578 -21.45 -25.80 7.63
C ASN A 578 -20.37 -26.24 8.62
N ALA A 579 -19.09 -26.16 8.25
CA ALA A 579 -17.98 -26.50 9.14
C ALA A 579 -17.92 -25.63 10.40
N LEU A 580 -18.26 -24.33 10.29
CA LEU A 580 -18.30 -23.39 11.43
C LEU A 580 -19.52 -23.62 12.33
N MET A 581 -20.69 -23.95 11.75
CA MET A 581 -21.90 -24.25 12.53
C MET A 581 -21.77 -25.58 13.30
N ASP A 582 -21.12 -26.58 12.71
CA ASP A 582 -20.79 -27.83 13.40
C ASP A 582 -19.85 -27.57 14.60
N LEU A 583 -18.85 -26.69 14.43
CA LEU A 583 -17.94 -26.29 15.52
C LEU A 583 -18.62 -25.53 16.67
N ILE A 584 -19.71 -24.80 16.39
CA ILE A 584 -20.46 -24.03 17.42
C ILE A 584 -21.48 -24.91 18.14
N THR A 585 -22.08 -25.87 17.42
CA THR A 585 -23.12 -26.74 17.97
C THR A 585 -22.58 -27.96 18.71
N ASP A 586 -21.34 -28.39 18.42
CA ASP A 586 -20.67 -29.42 19.21
C ASP A 586 -20.27 -28.87 20.60
N ASN A 587 -20.78 -29.53 21.64
CA ASN A 587 -20.85 -28.99 23.01
C ASN A 587 -19.63 -29.35 23.87
N GLN A 588 -18.56 -29.90 23.26
CA GLN A 588 -17.41 -30.45 23.98
C GLN A 588 -16.18 -29.51 24.03
N ASP A 589 -16.11 -28.45 23.21
CA ASP A 589 -14.97 -27.53 23.16
C ASP A 589 -15.37 -26.03 23.34
N PRO A 590 -15.27 -25.47 24.56
CA PRO A 590 -15.56 -24.06 24.82
C PRO A 590 -14.66 -23.07 24.08
N GLN A 591 -13.42 -23.47 23.71
CA GLN A 591 -12.53 -22.63 22.92
C GLN A 591 -12.94 -22.64 21.44
N GLY A 592 -13.29 -23.82 20.91
CA GLY A 592 -13.86 -24.00 19.58
C GLY A 592 -15.13 -23.19 19.35
N GLN A 593 -16.05 -23.17 20.32
CA GLN A 593 -17.27 -22.35 20.26
C GLN A 593 -16.97 -20.84 20.19
N LYS A 594 -16.10 -20.34 21.07
CA LYS A 594 -15.70 -18.91 21.08
C LYS A 594 -15.07 -18.50 19.74
N GLN A 595 -14.26 -19.38 19.15
CA GLN A 595 -13.60 -19.14 17.86
C GLN A 595 -14.60 -19.18 16.69
N GLY A 596 -15.52 -20.16 16.68
CA GLY A 596 -16.60 -20.20 15.70
C GLY A 596 -17.38 -18.88 15.67
N PHE A 597 -17.71 -18.34 16.85
CA PHE A 597 -18.33 -17.02 16.97
C PHE A 597 -17.45 -15.88 16.45
N CYS A 598 -16.13 -15.88 16.72
CA CYS A 598 -15.22 -14.87 16.18
C CYS A 598 -15.13 -14.89 14.65
N HIS A 599 -15.04 -16.08 14.04
CA HIS A 599 -15.00 -16.21 12.58
C HIS A 599 -16.32 -15.79 11.94
N LEU A 600 -17.45 -16.16 12.51
CA LEU A 600 -18.76 -15.72 12.03
C LEU A 600 -18.85 -14.19 12.01
N VAL A 601 -18.34 -13.50 13.04
CA VAL A 601 -18.28 -12.03 13.06
C VAL A 601 -17.33 -11.49 11.97
N SER A 602 -16.20 -12.17 11.70
CA SER A 602 -15.24 -11.74 10.67
C SER A 602 -15.76 -11.87 9.23
N LEU A 603 -16.71 -12.78 8.99
CA LEU A 603 -17.32 -13.00 7.67
C LEU A 603 -18.25 -11.85 7.23
N GLY A 604 -18.61 -10.95 8.15
CA GLY A 604 -19.37 -9.73 7.85
C GLY A 604 -20.88 -9.92 7.61
N PRO A 605 -21.61 -8.81 7.39
CA PRO A 605 -23.08 -8.77 7.29
C PRO A 605 -23.66 -9.40 6.02
N ASP A 606 -22.84 -9.65 4.99
CA ASP A 606 -23.32 -9.97 3.64
C ASP A 606 -23.80 -11.43 3.46
N ASN A 607 -23.70 -12.27 4.49
CA ASN A 607 -24.02 -13.69 4.41
C ASN A 607 -25.42 -14.01 4.95
N THR A 608 -26.42 -13.92 4.08
CA THR A 608 -27.83 -14.20 4.40
C THR A 608 -28.10 -15.66 4.84
N GLN A 609 -27.33 -16.64 4.34
CA GLN A 609 -27.45 -18.04 4.76
C GLN A 609 -26.93 -18.23 6.19
N MET A 610 -25.87 -17.52 6.55
CA MET A 610 -25.34 -17.55 7.91
C MET A 610 -26.28 -16.85 8.90
N ILE A 611 -26.87 -15.70 8.54
CA ILE A 611 -27.90 -15.04 9.35
C ILE A 611 -29.10 -15.97 9.56
N ALA A 612 -29.58 -16.63 8.50
CA ALA A 612 -30.68 -17.58 8.60
C ALA A 612 -30.34 -18.81 9.47
N ALA A 613 -29.12 -19.36 9.33
CA ALA A 613 -28.64 -20.47 10.15
C ALA A 613 -28.52 -20.07 11.63
N LEU A 614 -28.03 -18.86 11.92
CA LEU A 614 -27.93 -18.33 13.28
C LEU A 614 -29.30 -18.08 13.91
N SER A 615 -30.25 -17.49 13.18
CA SER A 615 -31.64 -17.32 13.64
C SER A 615 -32.30 -18.66 13.98
N GLN A 616 -32.16 -19.66 13.09
CA GLN A 616 -32.69 -21.00 13.34
C GLN A 616 -32.04 -21.69 14.56
N CYS A 617 -30.73 -21.49 14.76
CA CYS A 617 -30.03 -21.99 15.95
C CYS A 617 -30.45 -21.26 17.23
N LEU A 618 -30.78 -19.97 17.17
CA LEU A 618 -31.24 -19.18 18.32
C LEU A 618 -32.58 -19.73 18.87
N ASP A 619 -33.49 -20.13 17.99
CA ASP A 619 -34.79 -20.72 18.35
C ASP A 619 -34.69 -22.14 18.92
N THR A 620 -33.75 -22.94 18.41
CA THR A 620 -33.63 -24.37 18.75
C THR A 620 -32.75 -24.65 19.96
N THR A 621 -31.98 -23.67 20.42
CA THR A 621 -30.99 -23.85 21.51
C THR A 621 -31.63 -23.82 22.90
N PRO A 622 -31.46 -24.87 23.73
CA PRO A 622 -32.01 -24.93 25.09
C PRO A 622 -31.15 -24.22 26.15
N SER A 623 -29.85 -24.03 25.91
CA SER A 623 -28.94 -23.40 26.86
C SER A 623 -29.11 -21.87 26.89
N PRO A 624 -29.42 -21.25 28.05
CA PRO A 624 -29.50 -19.80 28.17
C PRO A 624 -28.15 -19.15 27.89
N THR A 625 -27.05 -19.85 28.20
CA THR A 625 -25.69 -19.34 27.98
C THR A 625 -25.18 -19.47 26.54
N LEU A 626 -25.82 -20.28 25.70
CA LEU A 626 -25.50 -20.30 24.27
C LEU A 626 -26.43 -19.34 23.51
N ARG A 627 -27.68 -19.19 23.97
CA ARG A 627 -28.69 -18.31 23.37
C ARG A 627 -28.28 -16.82 23.34
N TRP A 628 -27.76 -16.27 24.43
CA TRP A 628 -27.24 -14.89 24.44
C TRP A 628 -25.95 -14.71 23.61
N GLN A 629 -25.08 -15.71 23.52
CA GLN A 629 -23.87 -15.65 22.67
C GLN A 629 -24.24 -15.67 21.18
N LEU A 630 -25.22 -16.50 20.80
CA LEU A 630 -25.83 -16.50 19.47
C LEU A 630 -26.52 -15.16 19.18
N ALA A 631 -27.28 -14.62 20.13
CA ALA A 631 -27.93 -13.31 19.97
C ALA A 631 -26.91 -12.16 19.85
N GLU A 632 -25.82 -12.18 20.62
CA GLU A 632 -24.77 -11.15 20.54
C GLU A 632 -24.02 -11.24 19.20
N THR A 633 -23.71 -12.43 18.72
CA THR A 633 -23.04 -12.61 17.42
C THR A 633 -23.95 -12.24 16.27
N LEU A 634 -25.21 -12.68 16.28
CA LEU A 634 -26.22 -12.26 15.31
C LEU A 634 -26.39 -10.74 15.27
N GLY A 635 -26.44 -10.07 16.43
CA GLY A 635 -26.54 -8.61 16.48
C GLY A 635 -25.26 -7.85 16.08
N LYS A 636 -24.08 -8.48 16.13
CA LYS A 636 -22.83 -7.93 15.57
C LYS A 636 -22.78 -8.05 14.04
N ILE A 637 -23.35 -9.14 13.51
CA ILE A 637 -23.39 -9.43 12.08
C ILE A 637 -24.51 -8.64 11.41
N ASP A 638 -25.66 -8.51 12.04
CA ASP A 638 -26.83 -7.78 11.56
C ASP A 638 -27.30 -6.74 12.60
N PRO A 639 -26.65 -5.55 12.66
CA PRO A 639 -27.03 -4.48 13.58
C PRO A 639 -28.48 -4.03 13.34
N GLY A 640 -29.36 -4.29 14.31
CA GLY A 640 -30.80 -4.04 14.19
C GLY A 640 -31.66 -5.29 14.07
N ASN A 641 -31.07 -6.49 14.07
CA ASN A 641 -31.81 -7.75 14.04
C ASN A 641 -32.84 -7.85 15.18
N THR A 642 -34.12 -7.98 14.81
CA THR A 642 -35.23 -7.92 15.77
C THR A 642 -35.24 -9.09 16.74
N GLU A 643 -34.85 -10.29 16.29
CA GLU A 643 -34.84 -11.51 17.13
C GLU A 643 -33.76 -11.42 18.21
N ALA A 644 -32.55 -10.98 17.84
CA ALA A 644 -31.48 -10.71 18.79
C ALA A 644 -31.89 -9.65 19.83
N ILE A 645 -32.46 -8.53 19.39
CA ILE A 645 -32.91 -7.43 20.27
C ILE A 645 -34.00 -7.89 21.24
N THR A 646 -35.02 -8.63 20.76
CA THR A 646 -36.10 -9.13 21.62
C THR A 646 -35.59 -10.08 22.71
N THR A 647 -34.57 -10.88 22.41
CA THR A 647 -33.94 -11.78 23.38
C THR A 647 -33.30 -10.99 24.54
N PHE A 648 -32.60 -9.88 24.25
CA PHE A 648 -32.00 -9.04 25.29
C PHE A 648 -33.02 -8.17 26.02
N ILE A 649 -34.12 -7.74 25.38
CA ILE A 649 -35.25 -7.08 26.06
C ILE A 649 -35.88 -8.04 27.08
N HIS A 650 -36.14 -9.29 26.67
CA HIS A 650 -36.70 -10.30 27.57
C HIS A 650 -35.75 -10.63 28.74
N LEU A 651 -34.43 -10.64 28.50
CA LEU A 651 -33.43 -10.78 29.55
C LEU A 651 -33.47 -9.60 30.52
N LEU A 652 -33.60 -8.38 30.01
CA LEU A 652 -33.64 -7.14 30.79
C LEU A 652 -34.92 -6.99 31.64
N GLU A 653 -36.07 -7.42 31.13
CA GLU A 653 -37.34 -7.36 31.86
C GLU A 653 -37.44 -8.40 33.00
N ASN A 654 -36.77 -9.54 32.84
CA ASN A 654 -36.76 -10.67 33.79
C ASN A 654 -35.50 -10.77 34.65
N ALA A 655 -34.53 -9.86 34.49
CA ALA A 655 -33.28 -9.88 35.22
C ALA A 655 -33.49 -9.67 36.73
N THR A 656 -32.99 -10.62 37.53
CA THR A 656 -32.94 -10.54 39.01
C THR A 656 -31.52 -10.36 39.54
N THR A 657 -30.49 -10.57 38.71
CA THR A 657 -29.07 -10.49 39.07
C THR A 657 -28.35 -9.35 38.33
N ASP A 658 -27.34 -8.75 38.97
CA ASP A 658 -26.50 -7.71 38.37
C ASP A 658 -25.79 -8.20 37.10
N THR A 659 -25.41 -9.47 37.05
CA THR A 659 -24.80 -10.10 35.86
C THR A 659 -25.72 -10.07 34.65
N SER A 660 -27.01 -10.35 34.85
CA SER A 660 -28.00 -10.33 33.76
C SER A 660 -28.24 -8.92 33.23
N PHE A 661 -28.25 -7.92 34.11
CA PHE A 661 -28.30 -6.51 33.72
C PHE A 661 -27.06 -6.09 32.94
N HIS A 662 -25.86 -6.44 33.41
CA HIS A 662 -24.60 -6.12 32.72
C HIS A 662 -24.56 -6.66 31.30
N ILE A 663 -24.98 -7.91 31.12
CA ILE A 663 -25.05 -8.57 29.82
C ILE A 663 -26.04 -7.85 28.89
N ALA A 664 -27.25 -7.61 29.38
CA ALA A 664 -28.30 -6.98 28.59
C ALA A 664 -27.92 -5.55 28.17
N PHE A 665 -27.36 -4.74 29.07
CA PHE A 665 -26.88 -3.40 28.74
C PHE A 665 -25.77 -3.44 27.69
N ASN A 666 -24.72 -4.24 27.90
CA ASN A 666 -23.60 -4.30 26.95
C ASN A 666 -24.01 -4.79 25.55
N ALA A 667 -25.01 -5.67 25.47
CA ALA A 667 -25.56 -6.13 24.21
C ALA A 667 -26.40 -5.03 23.54
N LEU A 668 -27.37 -4.45 24.26
CA LEU A 668 -28.26 -3.41 23.75
C LEU A 668 -27.50 -2.13 23.31
N GLU A 669 -26.44 -1.73 24.02
CA GLU A 669 -25.55 -0.62 23.63
C GLU A 669 -24.95 -0.83 22.23
N LYS A 670 -24.71 -2.10 21.83
CA LYS A 670 -24.11 -2.45 20.52
C LYS A 670 -25.15 -2.65 19.41
N ILE A 671 -26.29 -3.27 19.73
CA ILE A 671 -27.24 -3.77 18.72
C ILE A 671 -28.56 -3.00 18.67
N GLY A 672 -28.88 -2.25 19.73
CA GLY A 672 -30.19 -1.62 19.95
C GLY A 672 -30.26 -0.15 19.55
N GLN A 673 -29.32 0.36 18.76
CA GLN A 673 -29.28 1.77 18.33
C GLN A 673 -30.58 2.13 17.60
N GLN A 674 -31.23 3.22 18.04
CA GLN A 674 -32.53 3.71 17.53
C GLN A 674 -33.71 2.73 17.64
N ASN A 675 -33.55 1.59 18.31
CA ASN A 675 -34.61 0.60 18.43
C ASN A 675 -35.66 1.05 19.45
N LEU A 676 -36.84 1.43 18.97
CA LEU A 676 -37.93 1.94 19.81
C LEU A 676 -38.37 0.96 20.92
N PRO A 677 -38.51 -0.36 20.67
CA PRO A 677 -38.73 -1.35 21.74
C PRO A 677 -37.69 -1.33 22.86
N SER A 678 -36.39 -1.30 22.53
CA SER A 678 -35.31 -1.23 23.52
C SER A 678 -35.37 0.04 24.36
N ILE A 679 -35.56 1.19 23.71
CA ILE A 679 -35.67 2.50 24.37
C ILE A 679 -36.85 2.51 25.34
N ASN A 680 -38.01 2.00 24.91
CA ASN A 680 -39.20 1.92 25.77
C ASN A 680 -39.01 0.98 26.97
N ALA A 681 -38.31 -0.15 26.80
CA ALA A 681 -38.00 -1.05 27.90
C ALA A 681 -37.10 -0.39 28.95
N LEU A 682 -36.07 0.36 28.52
CA LEU A 682 -35.21 1.13 29.42
C LEU A 682 -35.95 2.25 30.14
N ILE A 683 -36.82 2.98 29.45
CA ILE A 683 -37.67 4.02 30.05
C ILE A 683 -38.60 3.43 31.12
N ARG A 684 -39.21 2.27 30.86
CA ARG A 684 -40.04 1.56 31.86
C ARG A 684 -39.25 1.16 33.09
N LEU A 685 -38.00 0.72 32.95
CA LEU A 685 -37.11 0.43 34.08
C LEU A 685 -36.72 1.69 34.87
N LEU A 686 -36.53 2.82 34.19
CA LEU A 686 -36.19 4.10 34.83
C LEU A 686 -37.31 4.60 35.76
N HIS A 687 -38.58 4.37 35.38
CA HIS A 687 -39.76 4.76 36.17
C HIS A 687 -40.08 3.83 37.36
N ARG A 688 -39.41 2.69 37.52
CA ARG A 688 -39.62 1.81 38.70
C ARG A 688 -39.08 2.49 39.96
N GLN A 689 -39.96 2.69 40.95
CA GLN A 689 -39.65 3.45 42.19
C GLN A 689 -38.52 2.84 43.05
N SER A 690 -38.18 1.57 42.86
CA SER A 690 -37.18 0.81 43.63
C SER A 690 -35.76 0.79 43.04
N SER A 691 -35.49 1.48 41.93
CA SER A 691 -34.17 1.43 41.28
C SER A 691 -33.08 2.09 42.15
N SER A 692 -31.98 1.38 42.41
CA SER A 692 -30.80 1.90 43.11
C SER A 692 -30.16 3.06 42.33
N SER A 693 -29.42 3.94 43.01
CA SER A 693 -28.70 5.06 42.36
C SER A 693 -27.70 4.57 41.31
N SER A 694 -27.09 3.40 41.52
CA SER A 694 -26.20 2.74 40.55
C SER A 694 -26.95 2.23 39.31
N LEU A 695 -28.12 1.60 39.49
CA LEU A 695 -28.93 1.08 38.38
C LEU A 695 -29.48 2.22 37.52
N ARG A 696 -29.95 3.31 38.14
CA ARG A 696 -30.43 4.50 37.40
C ARG A 696 -29.34 5.10 36.52
N ARG A 697 -28.12 5.19 37.03
CA ARG A 697 -26.96 5.67 36.25
C ARG A 697 -26.67 4.76 35.06
N ARG A 698 -26.71 3.43 35.24
CA ARG A 698 -26.46 2.48 34.14
C ARG A 698 -27.56 2.53 33.07
N ILE A 699 -28.83 2.72 33.48
CA ILE A 699 -29.94 2.90 32.54
C ILE A 699 -29.75 4.16 31.69
N LEU A 700 -29.40 5.29 32.34
CA LEU A 700 -29.13 6.55 31.64
C LEU A 700 -27.94 6.41 30.67
N GLN A 701 -26.84 5.79 31.09
CA GLN A 701 -25.69 5.51 30.21
C GLN A 701 -26.07 4.64 28.99
N CYS A 702 -26.90 3.61 29.19
CA CYS A 702 -27.37 2.80 28.07
C CYS A 702 -28.25 3.65 27.13
N LEU A 703 -29.16 4.46 27.67
CA LEU A 703 -29.97 5.40 26.88
C LEU A 703 -29.13 6.42 26.12
N GLU A 704 -28.03 6.93 26.69
CA GLU A 704 -27.07 7.82 26.02
C GLU A 704 -26.56 7.21 24.71
N THR A 705 -26.30 5.90 24.69
CA THR A 705 -25.79 5.20 23.50
C THR A 705 -26.89 4.81 22.51
N ILE A 706 -28.04 4.32 22.98
CA ILE A 706 -29.06 3.74 22.08
C ILE A 706 -30.08 4.76 21.56
N ALA A 707 -30.26 5.88 22.26
CA ALA A 707 -31.37 6.80 22.03
C ALA A 707 -30.94 8.16 21.45
N GLN A 708 -29.75 8.28 20.87
CA GLN A 708 -29.22 9.53 20.31
C GLN A 708 -30.21 10.18 19.33
N GLY A 709 -30.66 11.42 19.57
CA GLY A 709 -31.65 12.11 18.73
C GLY A 709 -33.08 11.51 18.75
N ASN A 710 -33.37 10.57 19.65
CA ASN A 710 -34.67 9.92 19.73
C ASN A 710 -35.71 10.80 20.45
N VAL A 711 -36.78 11.17 19.74
CA VAL A 711 -37.81 12.10 20.21
C VAL A 711 -38.52 11.61 21.48
N THR A 712 -38.78 10.31 21.62
CA THR A 712 -39.49 9.78 22.80
C THR A 712 -38.61 9.77 24.04
N ALA A 713 -37.32 9.43 23.88
CA ALA A 713 -36.36 9.53 24.98
C ALA A 713 -36.16 10.97 25.45
N ILE A 714 -36.01 11.92 24.52
CA ILE A 714 -35.85 13.35 24.82
C ILE A 714 -37.05 13.88 25.61
N ALA A 715 -38.27 13.61 25.14
CA ALA A 715 -39.49 14.08 25.81
C ALA A 715 -39.61 13.55 27.25
N VAL A 716 -39.26 12.28 27.47
CA VAL A 716 -39.29 11.65 28.80
C VAL A 716 -38.22 12.23 29.73
N LEU A 717 -36.99 12.41 29.25
CA LEU A 717 -35.92 12.99 30.07
C LEU A 717 -36.21 14.45 30.44
N VAL A 718 -36.74 15.26 29.51
CA VAL A 718 -37.21 16.63 29.80
C VAL A 718 -38.31 16.63 30.88
N GLN A 719 -39.27 15.71 30.78
CA GLN A 719 -40.31 15.57 31.79
C GLN A 719 -39.74 15.15 33.15
N LEU A 720 -38.73 14.29 33.16
CA LEU A 720 -38.09 13.80 34.37
C LEU A 720 -37.27 14.90 35.07
N ILE A 721 -36.61 15.78 34.31
CA ILE A 721 -35.95 17.00 34.83
C ILE A 721 -36.96 17.90 35.55
N ARG A 722 -38.13 18.12 34.94
CA ARG A 722 -39.18 19.01 35.49
C ARG A 722 -39.84 18.47 36.75
N THR A 723 -40.01 17.15 36.83
CA THR A 723 -40.75 16.50 37.93
C THR A 723 -39.88 16.16 39.14
N THR A 724 -38.59 15.92 38.93
CA THR A 724 -37.66 15.55 39.99
C THR A 724 -37.27 16.78 40.82
N LYS A 725 -37.18 16.65 42.15
CA LYS A 725 -36.72 17.73 43.07
C LYS A 725 -35.26 17.59 43.50
N ASP A 726 -34.68 16.41 43.35
CA ASP A 726 -33.29 16.13 43.70
C ASP A 726 -32.31 16.81 42.71
N PRO A 727 -31.44 17.73 43.17
CA PRO A 727 -30.47 18.40 42.31
C PRO A 727 -29.45 17.43 41.68
N GLY A 728 -29.10 16.34 42.36
CA GLY A 728 -28.19 15.32 41.82
C GLY A 728 -28.79 14.56 40.63
N MET A 729 -30.04 14.11 40.75
CA MET A 729 -30.77 13.49 39.65
C MET A 729 -31.03 14.48 38.51
N ARG A 730 -31.35 15.76 38.80
CA ARG A 730 -31.52 16.79 37.75
C ARG A 730 -30.24 16.97 36.94
N ARG A 731 -29.08 17.02 37.59
CA ARG A 731 -27.78 17.10 36.92
C ARG A 731 -27.54 15.89 36.02
N GLN A 732 -27.70 14.67 36.55
CA GLN A 732 -27.47 13.43 35.79
C GLN A 732 -28.36 13.34 34.56
N VAL A 733 -29.64 13.70 34.70
CA VAL A 733 -30.60 13.64 33.59
C VAL A 733 -30.32 14.75 32.57
N ALA A 734 -29.90 15.94 33.01
CA ALA A 734 -29.47 17.01 32.11
C ALA A 734 -28.19 16.63 31.33
N GLU A 735 -27.21 15.99 32.00
CA GLU A 735 -26.00 15.46 31.34
C GLU A 735 -26.35 14.40 30.29
N SER A 736 -27.17 13.40 30.63
CA SER A 736 -27.60 12.39 29.67
C SER A 736 -28.44 12.96 28.54
N LEU A 737 -29.29 13.97 28.83
CA LEU A 737 -30.09 14.65 27.82
C LEU A 737 -29.21 15.42 26.83
N GLU A 738 -28.12 16.04 27.29
CA GLU A 738 -27.17 16.69 26.39
C GLU A 738 -26.47 15.68 25.48
N LYS A 739 -26.03 14.54 26.02
CA LYS A 739 -25.41 13.47 25.20
C LYS A 739 -26.37 12.86 24.18
N ILE A 740 -27.66 12.77 24.53
CA ILE A 740 -28.72 12.26 23.65
C ILE A 740 -29.12 13.30 22.60
N ASP A 741 -29.24 14.56 23.00
CA ASP A 741 -29.63 15.70 22.15
C ASP A 741 -28.58 16.83 22.31
N PRO A 742 -27.45 16.73 21.60
CA PRO A 742 -26.35 17.69 21.71
C PRO A 742 -26.84 19.13 21.47
N GLY A 743 -26.62 20.00 22.45
CA GLY A 743 -27.07 21.39 22.41
C GLY A 743 -28.51 21.62 22.91
N ASN A 744 -29.13 20.63 23.57
CA ASN A 744 -30.46 20.78 24.14
C ASN A 744 -30.54 21.99 25.10
N PRO A 745 -31.40 23.00 24.82
CA PRO A 745 -31.43 24.24 25.60
C PRO A 745 -31.95 24.02 27.02
N THR A 746 -32.79 22.99 27.24
CA THR A 746 -33.30 22.65 28.58
C THR A 746 -32.21 22.02 29.44
N ALA A 747 -31.40 21.12 28.88
CA ALA A 747 -30.25 20.55 29.57
C ALA A 747 -29.25 21.64 29.99
N ILE A 748 -28.85 22.49 29.05
CA ILE A 748 -27.87 23.56 29.29
C ILE A 748 -28.39 24.58 30.31
N ALA A 749 -29.65 25.03 30.17
CA ALA A 749 -30.23 25.99 31.12
C ALA A 749 -30.26 25.45 32.56
N VAL A 750 -30.56 24.15 32.73
CA VAL A 750 -30.56 23.50 34.05
C VAL A 750 -29.15 23.36 34.60
N LEU A 751 -28.17 22.97 33.78
CA LEU A 751 -26.77 22.90 34.20
C LEU A 751 -26.22 24.27 34.59
N VAL A 752 -26.53 25.34 33.84
CA VAL A 752 -26.17 26.73 34.19
C VAL A 752 -26.82 27.15 35.51
N GLN A 753 -28.11 26.85 35.69
CA GLN A 753 -28.82 27.16 36.93
C GLN A 753 -28.20 26.44 38.14
N LEU A 754 -27.84 25.16 37.98
CA LEU A 754 -27.22 24.37 39.03
C LEU A 754 -25.79 24.84 39.34
N ALA A 755 -25.04 25.31 38.34
CA ALA A 755 -23.71 25.87 38.53
C ALA A 755 -23.74 27.19 39.32
N GLN A 756 -24.72 28.06 39.05
CA GLN A 756 -24.81 29.41 39.63
C GLN A 756 -25.57 29.49 40.97
N ASN A 757 -26.65 28.71 41.16
CA ASN A 757 -27.63 28.95 42.23
C ASN A 757 -27.69 27.87 43.32
N THR A 758 -26.80 26.87 43.30
CA THR A 758 -26.83 25.76 44.26
C THR A 758 -25.98 26.07 45.50
N SER A 759 -26.54 25.85 46.70
CA SER A 759 -25.83 26.05 47.97
C SER A 759 -24.76 24.98 48.25
N GLU A 760 -24.86 23.82 47.58
CA GLU A 760 -23.89 22.73 47.68
C GLU A 760 -22.76 22.89 46.63
N GLN A 761 -21.55 23.18 47.12
CA GLN A 761 -20.36 23.34 46.28
C GLN A 761 -20.03 22.09 45.45
N ALA A 762 -20.32 20.89 45.96
CA ALA A 762 -20.09 19.63 45.22
C ALA A 762 -20.95 19.57 43.94
N ILE A 763 -22.24 19.87 44.06
CA ILE A 763 -23.18 19.86 42.93
C ILE A 763 -22.87 20.99 41.95
N SER A 764 -22.49 22.17 42.45
CA SER A 764 -22.04 23.29 41.59
C SER A 764 -20.81 22.90 40.76
N ARG A 765 -19.79 22.30 41.39
CA ARG A 765 -18.59 21.81 40.67
C ARG A 765 -18.92 20.70 39.66
N GLU A 766 -19.79 19.76 40.01
CA GLU A 766 -20.25 18.73 39.06
C GLU A 766 -21.04 19.32 37.89
N ALA A 767 -21.83 20.39 38.13
CA ALA A 767 -22.55 21.10 37.07
C ALA A 767 -21.59 21.88 36.16
N ILE A 768 -20.57 22.55 36.70
CA ILE A 768 -19.50 23.22 35.93
C ILE A 768 -18.73 22.20 35.07
N TYR A 769 -18.44 21.02 35.63
CA TYR A 769 -17.81 19.94 34.87
C TYR A 769 -18.74 19.46 33.74
N SER A 770 -20.02 19.24 34.03
CA SER A 770 -21.01 18.82 33.03
C SER A 770 -21.19 19.88 31.92
N LEU A 771 -21.09 21.18 32.26
CA LEU A 771 -21.07 22.27 31.29
C LEU A 771 -19.83 22.24 30.38
N GLY A 772 -18.71 21.69 30.83
CA GLY A 772 -17.50 21.48 30.02
C GLY A 772 -17.57 20.28 29.07
N GLU A 773 -18.59 19.42 29.21
CA GLU A 773 -18.82 18.25 28.34
C GLU A 773 -19.93 18.50 27.33
N VAL A 774 -20.54 19.70 27.33
CA VAL A 774 -21.58 20.03 26.35
C VAL A 774 -21.00 20.27 24.96
N THR A 775 -21.88 20.30 23.98
CA THR A 775 -21.57 20.55 22.58
C THR A 775 -20.67 21.78 22.41
N PRO A 776 -19.47 21.63 21.81
CA PRO A 776 -18.54 22.74 21.60
C PRO A 776 -19.16 23.90 20.83
N GLY A 777 -18.80 25.13 21.21
CA GLY A 777 -19.30 26.36 20.60
C GLY A 777 -20.64 26.86 21.17
N ASN A 778 -21.22 26.20 22.17
CA ASN A 778 -22.42 26.70 22.83
C ASN A 778 -22.14 27.99 23.60
N THR A 779 -22.65 29.12 23.09
CA THR A 779 -22.38 30.45 23.66
C THR A 779 -22.92 30.60 25.07
N GLN A 780 -24.10 30.05 25.37
CA GLN A 780 -24.71 30.15 26.70
C GLN A 780 -23.87 29.45 27.78
N ALA A 781 -23.32 28.27 27.47
CA ALA A 781 -22.42 27.57 28.38
C ALA A 781 -21.08 28.30 28.55
N VAL A 782 -20.50 28.81 27.46
CA VAL A 782 -19.25 29.58 27.49
C VAL A 782 -19.40 30.88 28.29
N ASP A 783 -20.46 31.65 28.05
CA ASP A 783 -20.72 32.91 28.75
C ASP A 783 -20.95 32.68 30.25
N ALA A 784 -21.67 31.60 30.58
CA ALA A 784 -21.89 31.20 31.98
C ALA A 784 -20.59 30.82 32.67
N LEU A 785 -19.72 30.05 32.01
CA LEU A 785 -18.41 29.67 32.54
C LEU A 785 -17.45 30.87 32.65
N ALA A 786 -17.40 31.74 31.65
CA ALA A 786 -16.57 32.94 31.66
C ALA A 786 -16.98 33.92 32.78
N SER A 787 -18.29 34.13 32.99
CA SER A 787 -18.79 34.94 34.11
C SER A 787 -18.54 34.29 35.47
N LEU A 788 -18.67 32.97 35.58
CA LEU A 788 -18.34 32.22 36.81
C LEU A 788 -16.84 32.30 37.14
N LEU A 789 -15.96 32.34 36.14
CA LEU A 789 -14.52 32.47 36.34
C LEU A 789 -14.16 33.78 37.04
N GLU A 790 -14.84 34.87 36.70
CA GLU A 790 -14.63 36.19 37.31
C GLU A 790 -15.27 36.31 38.70
N ALA A 791 -16.33 35.54 38.97
CA ALA A 791 -17.07 35.61 40.22
C ALA A 791 -16.50 34.73 41.35
N THR A 792 -15.64 33.75 41.03
CA THR A 792 -15.12 32.78 42.01
C THR A 792 -13.65 33.04 42.35
N GLU A 793 -13.33 33.02 43.66
CA GLU A 793 -11.97 33.13 44.17
C GLU A 793 -11.34 31.75 44.46
N ASP A 794 -12.10 30.66 44.35
CA ASP A 794 -11.63 29.30 44.63
C ASP A 794 -10.80 28.75 43.48
N VAL A 795 -9.48 28.63 43.68
CA VAL A 795 -8.50 28.17 42.68
C VAL A 795 -8.89 26.83 42.06
N TYR A 796 -9.45 25.90 42.83
CA TYR A 796 -9.88 24.61 42.31
C TYR A 796 -11.09 24.74 41.38
N THR A 797 -12.06 25.58 41.73
CA THR A 797 -13.22 25.87 40.87
C THR A 797 -12.80 26.64 39.62
N GLN A 798 -11.89 27.61 39.73
CA GLN A 798 -11.29 28.30 38.58
C GLN A 798 -10.61 27.31 37.63
N TRP A 799 -9.85 26.35 38.17
CA TRP A 799 -9.19 25.32 37.36
C TRP A 799 -10.21 24.47 36.58
N ILE A 800 -11.31 24.02 37.22
CA ILE A 800 -12.38 23.28 36.52
C ILE A 800 -12.99 24.16 35.41
N ILE A 801 -13.25 25.44 35.69
CA ILE A 801 -13.83 26.37 34.70
C ILE A 801 -12.90 26.58 33.51
N VAL A 802 -11.62 26.82 33.74
CA VAL A 802 -10.59 26.96 32.70
C VAL A 802 -10.52 25.70 31.85
N SER A 803 -10.49 24.51 32.47
CA SER A 803 -10.46 23.24 31.74
C SER A 803 -11.74 23.01 30.93
N SER A 804 -12.91 23.32 31.50
CA SER A 804 -14.20 23.26 30.81
C SER A 804 -14.24 24.22 29.60
N LEU A 805 -13.77 25.46 29.75
CA LEU A 805 -13.65 26.43 28.65
C LEU A 805 -12.72 25.92 27.54
N GLY A 806 -11.63 25.22 27.89
CA GLY A 806 -10.74 24.59 26.92
C GLY A 806 -11.37 23.46 26.10
N LYS A 807 -12.46 22.85 26.58
CA LYS A 807 -13.22 21.80 25.86
C LYS A 807 -14.30 22.38 24.96
N ILE A 808 -15.05 23.37 25.45
CA ILE A 808 -16.24 23.88 24.75
C ILE A 808 -16.00 25.19 23.99
N GLY A 809 -14.91 25.90 24.27
CA GLY A 809 -14.64 27.24 23.77
C GLY A 809 -14.02 27.29 22.37
N ASP A 810 -14.15 26.25 21.54
CA ASP A 810 -13.55 26.20 20.20
C ASP A 810 -13.94 27.45 19.37
N ARG A 811 -12.92 28.23 18.97
CA ARG A 811 -13.06 29.50 18.24
C ARG A 811 -13.98 30.55 18.89
N ASN A 812 -14.33 30.39 20.17
CA ASN A 812 -15.15 31.35 20.88
C ASN A 812 -14.29 32.50 21.42
N LEU A 813 -14.60 33.73 20.99
CA LEU A 813 -13.80 34.91 21.34
C LEU A 813 -13.81 35.22 22.84
N GLU A 814 -14.93 35.00 23.54
CA GLU A 814 -15.01 35.23 24.99
C GLU A 814 -14.26 34.17 25.77
N ALA A 815 -14.29 32.90 25.35
CA ALA A 815 -13.43 31.86 25.92
C ALA A 815 -11.94 32.20 25.75
N ILE A 816 -11.53 32.63 24.55
CA ILE A 816 -10.15 33.04 24.27
C ILE A 816 -9.73 34.20 25.17
N LYS A 817 -10.54 35.26 25.26
CA LYS A 817 -10.26 36.41 26.13
C LYS A 817 -10.18 36.03 27.60
N ALA A 818 -11.07 35.16 28.07
CA ALA A 818 -11.07 34.70 29.46
C ALA A 818 -9.78 33.93 29.79
N LEU A 819 -9.33 33.03 28.90
CA LEU A 819 -8.09 32.29 29.05
C LEU A 819 -6.85 33.21 28.95
N GLU A 820 -6.85 34.19 28.03
CA GLU A 820 -5.78 35.19 27.91
C GLU A 820 -5.63 36.01 29.19
N ARG A 821 -6.73 36.47 29.80
CA ARG A 821 -6.69 37.20 31.08
C ARG A 821 -6.07 36.36 32.20
N VAL A 822 -6.42 35.07 32.28
CA VAL A 822 -5.83 34.14 33.26
C VAL A 822 -4.32 33.98 33.03
N MET A 823 -3.88 33.90 31.77
CA MET A 823 -2.46 33.84 31.43
C MET A 823 -1.70 35.13 31.76
N GLU A 824 -2.33 36.30 31.60
CA GLU A 824 -1.74 37.61 31.91
C GLU A 824 -1.56 37.86 33.41
N GLN A 825 -2.46 37.33 34.25
CA GLN A 825 -2.38 37.45 35.71
C GLN A 825 -1.18 36.70 36.29
N GLY A 826 -0.70 35.65 35.62
CA GLY A 826 0.59 35.01 35.89
C GLY A 826 0.67 34.12 37.16
N GLU A 827 -0.23 34.29 38.13
CA GLU A 827 -0.34 33.43 39.31
C GLU A 827 -1.80 33.05 39.63
N PRO A 828 -2.06 31.81 40.10
CA PRO A 828 -1.10 30.72 40.35
C PRO A 828 -0.59 30.04 39.07
N LEU A 829 0.68 29.58 39.08
CA LEU A 829 1.33 28.90 37.94
C LEU A 829 0.51 27.72 37.39
N LEU A 830 -0.15 26.94 38.27
CA LEU A 830 -1.02 25.82 37.88
C LEU A 830 -2.20 26.28 37.00
N LEU A 831 -2.79 27.42 37.32
CA LEU A 831 -3.93 27.97 36.59
C LEU A 831 -3.49 28.55 35.24
N CYS A 832 -2.35 29.25 35.22
CA CYS A 832 -1.74 29.76 33.98
C CYS A 832 -1.38 28.61 33.02
N LYS A 833 -0.86 27.49 33.56
CA LYS A 833 -0.59 26.27 32.79
C LYS A 833 -1.86 25.67 32.18
N GLU A 834 -2.91 25.45 32.96
CA GLU A 834 -4.17 24.91 32.45
C GLU A 834 -4.78 25.84 31.40
N ALA A 835 -4.65 27.16 31.58
CA ALA A 835 -5.11 28.14 30.61
C ALA A 835 -4.31 28.08 29.31
N LEU A 836 -2.99 27.87 29.38
CA LEU A 836 -2.12 27.70 28.22
C LEU A 836 -2.47 26.42 27.43
N GLU A 837 -2.67 25.29 28.13
CA GLU A 837 -3.11 24.04 27.51
C GLU A 837 -4.51 24.17 26.88
N SER A 838 -5.44 24.79 27.60
CA SER A 838 -6.81 25.02 27.14
C SER A 838 -6.84 25.95 25.92
N LEU A 839 -6.06 27.04 25.94
CA LEU A 839 -5.94 27.95 24.81
C LEU A 839 -5.28 27.27 23.61
N GLY A 840 -4.28 26.42 23.84
CA GLY A 840 -3.65 25.61 22.80
C GLY A 840 -4.62 24.64 22.11
N LYS A 841 -5.66 24.17 22.81
CA LYS A 841 -6.72 23.32 22.23
C LYS A 841 -7.70 24.14 21.38
N ILE A 842 -8.19 25.27 21.89
CA ILE A 842 -9.25 26.07 21.22
C ILE A 842 -8.72 27.06 20.17
N ALA A 843 -7.46 27.47 20.29
CA ALA A 843 -6.82 28.47 19.43
C ALA A 843 -5.31 28.19 19.29
N PRO A 844 -4.90 27.07 18.64
CA PRO A 844 -3.50 26.66 18.53
C PRO A 844 -2.60 27.69 17.82
N ALA A 845 -3.18 28.55 16.98
CA ALA A 845 -2.45 29.62 16.29
C ALA A 845 -2.38 30.94 17.09
N ASN A 846 -2.84 30.96 18.35
CA ASN A 846 -2.84 32.17 19.14
C ASN A 846 -1.39 32.57 19.53
N PRO A 847 -0.90 33.75 19.11
CA PRO A 847 0.47 34.19 19.40
C PRO A 847 0.74 34.38 20.90
N ALA A 848 -0.29 34.56 21.72
CA ALA A 848 -0.15 34.64 23.17
C ALA A 848 0.44 33.36 23.77
N ILE A 849 0.22 32.19 23.14
CA ILE A 849 0.74 30.90 23.62
C ILE A 849 2.27 30.86 23.51
N ILE A 850 2.82 31.20 22.34
CA ILE A 850 4.28 31.20 22.11
C ILE A 850 4.95 32.21 23.06
N ARG A 851 4.42 33.43 23.14
CA ARG A 851 4.95 34.48 24.03
C ARG A 851 4.95 34.03 25.50
N THR A 852 3.85 33.44 25.95
CA THR A 852 3.70 33.03 27.35
C THR A 852 4.53 31.78 27.67
N SER A 853 4.62 30.82 26.76
CA SER A 853 5.51 29.65 26.93
C SER A 853 6.98 30.07 27.03
N ILE A 854 7.44 31.01 26.20
CA ILE A 854 8.82 31.53 26.28
C ILE A 854 9.02 32.27 27.62
N ASN A 855 8.09 33.13 28.02
CA ASN A 855 8.18 33.87 29.28
C ASN A 855 8.20 32.95 30.51
N LEU A 856 7.34 31.93 30.54
CA LEU A 856 7.33 30.93 31.61
C LEU A 856 8.61 30.09 31.61
N MET A 857 9.13 29.73 30.44
CA MET A 857 10.41 29.04 30.31
C MET A 857 11.59 29.89 30.78
N GLU A 858 11.55 31.22 30.66
CA GLU A 858 12.62 32.12 31.14
C GLU A 858 12.52 32.44 32.64
N LYS A 859 11.30 32.47 33.20
CA LYS A 859 11.07 32.80 34.62
C LYS A 859 11.17 31.59 35.55
N ALA A 860 10.78 30.42 35.08
CA ALA A 860 10.81 29.22 35.89
C ALA A 860 12.24 28.75 36.13
N GLN A 861 12.53 28.30 37.36
CA GLN A 861 13.76 27.54 37.66
C GLN A 861 13.51 26.03 37.64
N ASP A 862 12.25 25.61 37.49
CA ASP A 862 11.84 24.21 37.52
C ASP A 862 12.00 23.56 36.14
N GLU A 863 12.83 22.53 36.07
CA GLU A 863 13.05 21.69 34.89
C GLU A 863 11.78 20.96 34.43
N GLY A 864 10.82 20.71 35.33
CA GLY A 864 9.49 20.24 34.97
C GLY A 864 8.76 21.20 34.04
N ILE A 865 8.80 22.49 34.37
CA ILE A 865 8.16 23.56 33.58
C ILE A 865 8.90 23.73 32.25
N HIS A 866 10.24 23.67 32.23
CA HIS A 866 11.01 23.72 30.99
C HIS A 866 10.63 22.60 30.01
N ARG A 867 10.50 21.36 30.49
CA ARG A 867 10.10 20.22 29.65
C ARG A 867 8.73 20.43 29.02
N GLU A 868 7.77 20.88 29.82
CA GLU A 868 6.40 21.09 29.37
C GLU A 868 6.30 22.24 28.37
N MET A 869 6.97 23.37 28.64
CA MET A 869 7.02 24.50 27.70
C MET A 869 7.77 24.13 26.41
N ALA A 870 8.81 23.28 26.50
CA ALA A 870 9.47 22.77 25.31
C ALA A 870 8.55 21.86 24.49
N GLU A 871 7.72 21.04 25.14
CA GLU A 871 6.73 20.21 24.48
C GLU A 871 5.62 21.04 23.80
N THR A 872 5.11 22.08 24.47
CA THR A 872 4.10 22.98 23.89
C THR A 872 4.66 23.69 22.66
N LEU A 873 5.86 24.25 22.73
CA LEU A 873 6.53 24.86 21.58
C LEU A 873 6.74 23.86 20.42
N GLY A 874 7.07 22.60 20.72
CA GLY A 874 7.23 21.56 19.70
C GLY A 874 5.94 21.09 19.03
N LYS A 875 4.77 21.39 19.61
CA LYS A 875 3.45 21.08 19.05
C LYS A 875 2.87 22.25 18.24
N LEU A 876 3.37 23.47 18.44
CA LEU A 876 2.80 24.69 17.92
C LEU A 876 3.68 25.27 16.80
N ASP A 877 3.09 25.42 15.61
CA ASP A 877 3.62 26.08 14.42
C ASP A 877 5.03 25.62 13.95
N PRO A 878 5.12 24.57 13.10
CA PRO A 878 6.39 24.11 12.52
C PRO A 878 7.14 25.23 11.78
N GLY A 879 8.35 25.53 12.24
CA GLY A 879 9.22 26.54 11.63
C GLY A 879 9.19 27.92 12.29
N ASN A 880 8.51 28.12 13.41
CA ASN A 880 8.54 29.40 14.12
C ASN A 880 9.95 29.73 14.64
N PRO A 881 10.58 30.85 14.22
CA PRO A 881 11.96 31.16 14.55
C PRO A 881 12.19 31.48 16.05
N GLN A 882 11.20 32.06 16.73
CA GLN A 882 11.31 32.37 18.17
C GLN A 882 11.24 31.08 19.00
N ALA A 883 10.40 30.13 18.60
CA ALA A 883 10.34 28.82 19.23
C ALA A 883 11.64 28.03 19.02
N ILE A 884 12.20 28.06 17.80
CA ILE A 884 13.49 27.44 17.47
C ILE A 884 14.61 28.03 18.34
N GLU A 885 14.71 29.36 18.41
CA GLU A 885 15.74 30.04 19.20
C GLU A 885 15.62 29.71 20.70
N ALA A 886 14.39 29.72 21.24
CA ALA A 886 14.13 29.37 22.64
C ALA A 886 14.53 27.92 22.96
N LEU A 887 14.20 26.96 22.07
CA LEU A 887 14.58 25.56 22.24
C LEU A 887 16.09 25.34 22.11
N ILE A 888 16.78 26.03 21.18
CA ILE A 888 18.24 25.99 21.07
C ILE A 888 18.91 26.56 22.33
N LYS A 889 18.39 27.67 22.85
CA LYS A 889 18.86 28.27 24.10
C LYS A 889 18.67 27.30 25.27
N LEU A 890 17.51 26.64 25.35
CA LEU A 890 17.23 25.63 26.38
C LEU A 890 18.17 24.42 26.29
N LEU A 891 18.50 23.96 25.07
CA LEU A 891 19.47 22.88 24.84
C LEU A 891 20.86 23.18 25.41
N LYS A 892 21.27 24.46 25.41
CA LYS A 892 22.58 24.92 25.88
C LYS A 892 22.63 25.18 27.38
N ILE A 893 21.55 25.70 27.95
CA ILE A 893 21.52 26.16 29.35
C ILE A 893 21.17 25.01 30.31
N SER A 894 20.23 24.14 29.92
CA SER A 894 19.75 23.05 30.78
C SER A 894 20.85 22.02 31.05
N GLN A 895 21.00 21.62 32.31
CA GLN A 895 21.84 20.49 32.70
C GLN A 895 21.04 19.18 32.84
N ASP A 896 19.71 19.27 32.91
CA ASP A 896 18.84 18.10 32.98
C ASP A 896 18.74 17.39 31.61
N ASN A 897 18.96 16.08 31.62
CA ASN A 897 18.95 15.26 30.41
C ASN A 897 17.54 15.08 29.83
N PHE A 898 16.48 15.04 30.66
CA PHE A 898 15.11 14.93 30.17
C PHE A 898 14.68 16.23 29.48
N THR A 899 15.03 17.39 30.04
CA THR A 899 14.82 18.71 29.44
C THR A 899 15.57 18.84 28.12
N ARG A 900 16.86 18.51 28.09
CA ARG A 900 17.66 18.55 26.84
C ARG A 900 17.07 17.63 25.76
N ARG A 901 16.69 16.41 26.12
CA ARG A 901 16.04 15.48 25.18
C ARG A 901 14.74 16.07 24.65
N GLN A 902 13.84 16.53 25.53
CA GLN A 902 12.55 17.10 25.13
C GLN A 902 12.73 18.30 24.20
N ALA A 903 13.66 19.19 24.51
CA ALA A 903 13.98 20.32 23.65
C ALA A 903 14.48 19.87 22.27
N ALA A 904 15.35 18.85 22.21
CA ALA A 904 15.85 18.32 20.94
C ALA A 904 14.75 17.61 20.12
N THR A 905 13.87 16.84 20.77
CA THR A 905 12.72 16.20 20.14
C THR A 905 11.73 17.23 19.60
N SER A 906 11.43 18.26 20.38
CA SER A 906 10.57 19.38 19.96
C SER A 906 11.20 20.15 18.80
N LEU A 907 12.50 20.42 18.86
CA LEU A 907 13.25 21.08 17.79
C LEU A 907 13.21 20.24 16.50
N GLY A 908 13.33 18.92 16.59
CA GLY A 908 13.19 18.02 15.45
C GLY A 908 11.80 17.94 14.82
N LYS A 909 10.74 18.31 15.56
CA LYS A 909 9.37 18.40 15.01
C LYS A 909 9.18 19.71 14.23
N ILE A 910 9.75 20.81 14.71
CA ILE A 910 9.60 22.14 14.11
C ILE A 910 10.66 22.44 13.04
N ASP A 911 11.82 21.80 13.11
CA ASP A 911 12.93 21.89 12.15
C ASP A 911 13.51 20.48 11.84
N PRO A 912 12.83 19.69 10.98
CA PRO A 912 13.25 18.33 10.64
C PRO A 912 14.63 18.34 9.95
N GLY A 913 15.62 17.71 10.59
CA GLY A 913 17.01 17.67 10.10
C GLY A 913 17.95 18.64 10.79
N ASN A 914 17.49 19.38 11.81
CA ASN A 914 18.33 20.23 12.64
C ASN A 914 19.53 19.45 13.21
N LEU A 915 20.75 19.83 12.79
CA LEU A 915 21.98 19.16 13.18
C LEU A 915 22.29 19.30 14.68
N GLU A 916 21.92 20.41 15.30
CA GLU A 916 22.13 20.67 16.73
C GLU A 916 21.26 19.74 17.59
N ALA A 917 20.03 19.48 17.17
CA ALA A 917 19.16 18.48 17.80
C ALA A 917 19.68 17.05 17.61
N ILE A 918 20.08 16.67 16.38
CA ILE A 918 20.62 15.33 16.09
C ILE A 918 21.90 15.07 16.89
N THR A 919 22.84 16.02 16.90
CA THR A 919 24.09 15.91 17.66
C THR A 919 23.86 15.87 19.16
N THR A 920 22.91 16.65 19.68
CA THR A 920 22.54 16.58 21.11
C THR A 920 21.97 15.22 21.48
N LEU A 921 21.07 14.67 20.67
CA LEU A 921 20.52 13.33 20.91
C LEU A 921 21.60 12.24 20.83
N MET A 922 22.52 12.34 19.86
CA MET A 922 23.68 11.45 19.78
C MET A 922 24.53 11.54 21.05
N GLN A 923 24.89 12.76 21.48
CA GLN A 923 25.65 12.98 22.72
C GLN A 923 24.94 12.40 23.93
N LEU A 924 23.63 12.65 24.10
CA LEU A 924 22.84 12.10 25.20
C LEU A 924 22.91 10.56 25.21
N ILE A 925 22.84 9.91 24.06
CA ILE A 925 23.02 8.45 23.95
C ILE A 925 24.41 8.00 24.41
N GLN A 926 25.47 8.79 24.15
CA GLN A 926 26.85 8.41 24.52
C GLN A 926 27.19 8.72 25.98
N THR A 927 26.65 9.82 26.54
CA THR A 927 27.07 10.35 27.84
C THR A 927 26.10 10.03 28.98
N ALA A 928 24.81 9.77 28.68
CA ALA A 928 23.82 9.51 29.72
C ALA A 928 24.08 8.16 30.41
N ARG A 929 23.82 8.13 31.72
CA ARG A 929 23.84 6.90 32.53
C ARG A 929 22.45 6.31 32.72
N ASP A 930 21.41 7.13 32.54
CA ASP A 930 20.02 6.74 32.73
C ASP A 930 19.51 5.96 31.50
N PRO A 931 19.09 4.69 31.66
CA PRO A 931 18.53 3.87 30.58
C PRO A 931 17.34 4.50 29.86
N ASP A 932 16.50 5.22 30.60
CA ASP A 932 15.28 5.84 30.07
C ASP A 932 15.64 7.00 29.15
N ILE A 933 16.67 7.78 29.50
CA ILE A 933 17.19 8.83 28.63
C ILE A 933 17.76 8.23 27.35
N ILE A 934 18.54 7.15 27.45
CA ILE A 934 19.15 6.51 26.28
C ILE A 934 18.07 5.96 25.34
N SER A 935 17.07 5.25 25.87
CA SER A 935 15.98 4.68 25.07
C SER A 935 15.13 5.76 24.38
N LEU A 936 14.76 6.81 25.11
CA LEU A 936 13.98 7.94 24.60
C LEU A 936 14.78 8.78 23.59
N ALA A 937 16.08 8.95 23.79
CA ALA A 937 16.95 9.64 22.85
C ALA A 937 17.14 8.82 21.55
N ALA A 938 17.27 7.49 21.65
CA ALA A 938 17.33 6.59 20.50
C ALA A 938 16.03 6.65 19.66
N ASP A 939 14.85 6.58 20.30
CA ASP A 939 13.57 6.71 19.58
C ASP A 939 13.41 8.09 18.92
N SER A 940 13.83 9.16 19.60
CA SER A 940 13.82 10.52 19.04
C SER A 940 14.75 10.63 17.82
N LEU A 941 15.93 10.02 17.89
CA LEU A 941 16.90 10.00 16.80
C LEU A 941 16.35 9.25 15.57
N GLY A 942 15.63 8.15 15.76
CA GLY A 942 14.95 7.42 14.68
C GLY A 942 13.85 8.21 13.98
N ASN A 943 13.26 9.22 14.63
CA ASN A 943 12.24 10.08 14.03
C ASN A 943 12.83 11.26 13.24
N MET A 944 14.12 11.55 13.39
CA MET A 944 14.80 12.74 12.85
C MET A 944 15.94 12.43 11.87
N GLY A 945 16.68 11.35 12.12
CA GLY A 945 17.92 11.00 11.42
C GLY A 945 17.73 10.22 10.12
N LEU A 946 16.72 10.55 9.30
CA LEU A 946 16.42 9.80 8.08
C LEU A 946 17.62 9.81 7.13
N GLY A 947 18.22 8.64 6.89
CA GLY A 947 19.41 8.48 6.05
C GLY A 947 20.69 9.10 6.59
N ASN A 948 20.74 9.56 7.86
CA ASN A 948 21.96 10.11 8.45
C ASN A 948 22.91 8.96 8.88
N PRO A 949 24.10 8.82 8.27
CA PRO A 949 25.00 7.70 8.56
C PRO A 949 25.49 7.66 10.02
N ALA A 950 25.73 8.83 10.63
CA ALA A 950 26.19 8.92 12.02
C ALA A 950 25.08 8.53 13.02
N ALA A 951 23.83 8.86 12.70
CA ALA A 951 22.68 8.41 13.48
C ALA A 951 22.51 6.88 13.40
N ILE A 952 22.64 6.30 12.20
CA ILE A 952 22.58 4.84 11.99
C ILE A 952 23.71 4.14 12.77
N ALA A 953 24.95 4.61 12.66
CA ALA A 953 26.09 4.04 13.38
C ALA A 953 25.90 4.12 14.90
N THR A 954 25.38 5.24 15.41
CA THR A 954 25.08 5.42 16.84
C THR A 954 24.05 4.41 17.33
N LEU A 955 22.97 4.19 16.57
CA LEU A 955 21.93 3.22 16.92
C LEU A 955 22.41 1.76 16.83
N ILE A 956 23.25 1.42 15.83
CA ILE A 956 23.90 0.10 15.75
C ILE A 956 24.73 -0.14 17.01
N ARG A 957 25.51 0.84 17.44
CA ARG A 957 26.31 0.74 18.67
C ARG A 957 25.44 0.50 19.89
N VAL A 958 24.35 1.27 20.07
CA VAL A 958 23.41 1.06 21.19
C VAL A 958 22.84 -0.36 21.16
N LEU A 959 22.45 -0.86 19.99
CA LEU A 959 21.90 -2.19 19.83
C LEU A 959 22.90 -3.29 20.26
N GLN A 960 24.18 -3.13 19.92
CA GLN A 960 25.24 -4.10 20.22
C GLN A 960 25.79 -3.99 21.65
N THR A 961 26.04 -2.77 22.15
CA THR A 961 26.82 -2.56 23.38
C THR A 961 25.98 -2.24 24.62
N SER A 962 24.71 -1.85 24.47
CA SER A 962 23.87 -1.52 25.63
C SER A 962 23.55 -2.77 26.46
N ASN A 963 23.46 -2.63 27.79
CA ASN A 963 22.95 -3.69 28.67
C ASN A 963 21.44 -3.57 28.92
N TYR A 964 20.82 -2.47 28.48
CA TYR A 964 19.42 -2.17 28.78
C TYR A 964 18.51 -2.61 27.64
N LEU A 965 17.54 -3.48 27.95
CA LEU A 965 16.62 -4.08 26.98
C LEU A 965 15.82 -3.02 26.22
N GLU A 966 15.27 -2.03 26.92
CA GLU A 966 14.45 -0.99 26.29
C GLU A 966 15.26 -0.11 25.33
N ALA A 967 16.50 0.22 25.68
CA ALA A 967 17.40 0.95 24.80
C ALA A 967 17.70 0.16 23.51
N LYS A 968 17.90 -1.17 23.61
CA LYS A 968 18.06 -2.04 22.43
C LYS A 968 16.79 -2.07 21.57
N ARG A 969 15.61 -2.15 22.19
CA ARG A 969 14.32 -2.16 21.48
C ARG A 969 14.09 -0.85 20.71
N CYS A 970 14.28 0.29 21.38
CA CYS A 970 14.19 1.61 20.75
C CYS A 970 15.21 1.78 19.62
N ALA A 971 16.44 1.30 19.80
CA ALA A 971 17.47 1.33 18.76
C ALA A 971 17.10 0.48 17.53
N ALA A 972 16.65 -0.76 17.74
CA ALA A 972 16.18 -1.64 16.66
C ALA A 972 15.01 -1.01 15.88
N LYS A 973 13.97 -0.56 16.60
CA LYS A 973 12.81 0.13 16.02
C LYS A 973 13.22 1.37 15.21
N SER A 974 14.18 2.13 15.71
CA SER A 974 14.68 3.33 15.06
C SER A 974 15.48 3.01 13.79
N LEU A 975 16.32 1.97 13.82
CA LEU A 975 17.01 1.46 12.63
C LEU A 975 16.01 1.01 11.55
N GLY A 976 14.92 0.36 11.95
CA GLY A 976 13.82 -0.02 11.06
C GLY A 976 13.24 1.16 10.26
N LYS A 977 13.28 2.38 10.81
CA LYS A 977 12.77 3.60 10.18
C LYS A 977 13.80 4.31 9.28
N ILE A 978 15.08 4.32 9.68
CA ILE A 978 16.09 5.19 9.05
C ILE A 978 17.14 4.45 8.20
N ALA A 979 17.29 3.14 8.37
CA ALA A 979 18.41 2.36 7.82
C ALA A 979 18.00 1.46 6.63
N ILE A 980 17.17 1.97 5.73
CA ILE A 980 16.67 1.23 4.55
C ILE A 980 17.84 0.73 3.70
N ALA A 981 17.87 -0.58 3.42
CA ALA A 981 18.91 -1.28 2.66
C ALA A 981 20.35 -1.09 3.21
N ASN A 982 20.51 -0.64 4.46
CA ASN A 982 21.82 -0.47 5.07
C ASN A 982 22.39 -1.83 5.51
N LYS A 983 23.50 -2.25 4.89
CA LYS A 983 24.14 -3.56 5.14
C LYS A 983 24.59 -3.74 6.60
N GLY A 984 25.12 -2.67 7.22
CA GLY A 984 25.58 -2.71 8.61
C GLY A 984 24.43 -2.92 9.60
N ALA A 985 23.33 -2.19 9.42
CA ALA A 985 22.12 -2.35 10.23
C ALA A 985 21.49 -3.74 10.08
N ILE A 986 21.40 -4.25 8.84
CA ILE A 986 20.90 -5.61 8.56
C ILE A 986 21.75 -6.65 9.28
N SER A 987 23.09 -6.58 9.17
CA SER A 987 23.98 -7.52 9.83
C SER A 987 23.84 -7.50 11.35
N ALA A 988 23.77 -6.31 11.96
CA ALA A 988 23.61 -6.15 13.39
C ALA A 988 22.26 -6.69 13.89
N LEU A 989 21.17 -6.44 13.15
CA LEU A 989 19.85 -6.97 13.50
C LEU A 989 19.80 -8.50 13.39
N VAL A 990 20.41 -9.10 12.34
CA VAL A 990 20.48 -10.57 12.19
C VAL A 990 21.29 -11.21 13.32
N GLU A 991 22.41 -10.61 13.70
CA GLU A 991 23.23 -11.09 14.82
C GLU A 991 22.42 -11.10 16.12
N ILE A 992 21.79 -9.97 16.46
CA ILE A 992 20.99 -9.84 17.69
C ILE A 992 19.79 -10.80 17.69
N LEU A 993 19.13 -10.98 16.54
CA LEU A 993 18.03 -11.95 16.42
C LEU A 993 18.48 -13.37 16.74
N SER A 994 19.72 -13.73 16.37
CA SER A 994 20.29 -15.06 16.59
C SER A 994 20.85 -15.28 18.01
N THR A 995 21.26 -14.22 18.71
CA THR A 995 21.93 -14.32 20.03
C THR A 995 21.05 -13.93 21.21
N ALA A 996 20.00 -13.13 21.01
CA ALA A 996 19.18 -12.61 22.11
C ALA A 996 18.24 -13.68 22.67
N SER A 997 18.20 -13.82 24.01
CA SER A 997 17.23 -14.67 24.71
C SER A 997 15.84 -14.02 24.81
N GLU A 998 15.79 -12.69 24.92
CA GLU A 998 14.57 -11.93 25.17
C GLU A 998 13.64 -11.91 23.95
N GLU A 999 12.43 -12.46 24.10
CA GLU A 999 11.43 -12.55 23.02
C GLU A 999 10.97 -11.17 22.53
N SER A 1000 10.73 -10.22 23.45
CA SER A 1000 10.26 -8.88 23.10
C SER A 1000 11.24 -8.08 22.23
N LEU A 1001 12.55 -8.28 22.41
CA LEU A 1001 13.59 -7.69 21.58
C LEU A 1001 13.66 -8.39 20.22
N ARG A 1002 13.61 -9.73 20.20
CA ARG A 1002 13.62 -10.51 18.95
C ARG A 1002 12.45 -10.13 18.04
N VAL A 1003 11.24 -9.94 18.57
CA VAL A 1003 10.07 -9.47 17.80
C VAL A 1003 10.35 -8.11 17.13
N GLN A 1004 10.81 -7.11 17.91
CA GLN A 1004 11.09 -5.79 17.37
C GLN A 1004 12.20 -5.79 16.31
N VAL A 1005 13.23 -6.62 16.52
CA VAL A 1005 14.36 -6.79 15.60
C VAL A 1005 13.89 -7.43 14.29
N ALA A 1006 13.05 -8.47 14.35
CA ALA A 1006 12.46 -9.11 13.18
C ALA A 1006 11.64 -8.13 12.34
N GLU A 1007 10.76 -7.33 12.98
CA GLU A 1007 9.99 -6.28 12.30
C GLU A 1007 10.88 -5.25 11.62
N SER A 1008 11.92 -4.79 12.33
CA SER A 1008 12.85 -3.80 11.81
C SER A 1008 13.66 -4.34 10.64
N LEU A 1009 14.04 -5.63 10.69
CA LEU A 1009 14.76 -6.32 9.62
C LEU A 1009 13.89 -6.47 8.37
N ILE A 1010 12.62 -6.88 8.53
CA ILE A 1010 11.64 -6.94 7.43
C ILE A 1010 11.48 -5.56 6.77
N ALA A 1011 11.42 -4.48 7.56
CA ALA A 1011 11.23 -3.13 7.04
C ALA A 1011 12.43 -2.59 6.21
N ILE A 1012 13.66 -3.03 6.48
CA ILE A 1012 14.87 -2.50 5.83
C ILE A 1012 15.49 -3.42 4.77
N MET A 1013 15.13 -4.70 4.76
CA MET A 1013 15.75 -5.72 3.92
C MET A 1013 15.35 -5.57 2.44
N SER A 1014 16.32 -5.67 1.53
CA SER A 1014 16.08 -5.75 0.07
C SER A 1014 16.23 -7.18 -0.43
N VAL A 1015 15.62 -7.48 -1.58
CA VAL A 1015 15.59 -8.83 -2.19
C VAL A 1015 17.00 -9.41 -2.37
N GLU A 1016 17.98 -8.57 -2.73
CA GLU A 1016 19.38 -9.00 -2.90
C GLU A 1016 20.07 -9.47 -1.60
N GLN A 1017 19.58 -9.01 -0.43
CA GLN A 1017 20.16 -9.37 0.87
C GLN A 1017 19.44 -10.57 1.53
N MET A 1018 18.23 -10.91 1.07
CA MET A 1018 17.41 -11.99 1.65
C MET A 1018 18.13 -13.35 1.68
N PRO A 1019 18.85 -13.82 0.63
CA PRO A 1019 19.53 -15.12 0.68
C PRO A 1019 20.57 -15.19 1.80
N LYS A 1020 21.33 -14.11 2.04
CA LYS A 1020 22.32 -14.05 3.12
C LYS A 1020 21.69 -14.10 4.50
N VAL A 1021 20.52 -13.46 4.66
CA VAL A 1021 19.74 -13.50 5.89
C VAL A 1021 19.22 -14.92 6.14
N VAL A 1022 18.69 -15.60 5.10
CA VAL A 1022 18.25 -17.00 5.17
C VAL A 1022 19.39 -17.90 5.63
N THR A 1023 20.58 -17.80 5.02
CA THR A 1023 21.74 -18.62 5.42
C THR A 1023 22.14 -18.44 6.88
N ARG A 1024 21.98 -17.23 7.44
CA ARG A 1024 22.33 -16.95 8.84
C ARG A 1024 21.25 -17.41 9.83
N LEU A 1025 19.97 -17.24 9.49
CA LEU A 1025 18.85 -17.56 10.37
C LEU A 1025 18.37 -19.02 10.29
N ALA A 1026 18.67 -19.74 9.20
CA ALA A 1026 18.29 -21.16 9.05
C ALA A 1026 18.83 -22.03 10.21
N GLY A 1027 20.02 -21.72 10.73
CA GLY A 1027 20.60 -22.41 11.89
C GLY A 1027 19.92 -22.12 13.24
N CYS A 1028 19.14 -21.03 13.34
CA CYS A 1028 18.45 -20.63 14.57
C CYS A 1028 17.14 -21.41 14.77
N LEU A 1029 16.37 -21.63 13.71
CA LEU A 1029 15.13 -22.41 13.78
C LEU A 1029 15.35 -23.87 14.18
N LEU A 1030 16.47 -24.48 13.76
CA LEU A 1030 16.82 -25.85 14.17
C LEU A 1030 17.10 -26.00 15.67
N LYS A 1031 17.33 -24.89 16.39
CA LYS A 1031 17.60 -24.85 17.83
C LYS A 1031 16.39 -24.41 18.66
N GLU A 1032 15.50 -23.61 18.08
CA GLU A 1032 14.28 -23.15 18.73
C GLU A 1032 13.16 -24.19 18.54
N SER A 1033 12.42 -24.51 19.60
CA SER A 1033 11.27 -25.40 19.48
C SER A 1033 10.26 -24.84 18.46
N ASN A 1034 10.05 -25.59 17.36
CA ASN A 1034 9.15 -25.44 16.20
C ASN A 1034 7.84 -24.62 16.40
N SER A 1035 7.91 -23.34 16.80
CA SER A 1035 6.73 -22.50 16.96
C SER A 1035 6.57 -21.57 15.76
N PRO A 1036 5.45 -21.63 15.01
CA PRO A 1036 5.16 -20.74 13.87
C PRO A 1036 5.00 -19.26 14.29
N GLY A 1037 5.04 -18.96 15.59
CA GLY A 1037 5.07 -17.60 16.13
C GLY A 1037 6.46 -17.00 16.30
N SER A 1038 7.55 -17.76 16.10
CA SER A 1038 8.90 -17.26 16.42
C SER A 1038 9.31 -16.06 15.55
N PRO A 1039 10.04 -15.08 16.10
CA PRO A 1039 10.51 -13.92 15.32
C PRO A 1039 11.38 -14.31 14.12
N SER A 1040 12.19 -15.36 14.26
CA SER A 1040 13.02 -15.93 13.20
C SER A 1040 12.16 -16.53 12.06
N TYR A 1041 11.08 -17.23 12.41
CA TYR A 1041 10.12 -17.76 11.44
C TYR A 1041 9.49 -16.64 10.61
N ARG A 1042 9.11 -15.51 11.23
CA ARG A 1042 8.52 -14.36 10.51
C ARG A 1042 9.45 -13.78 9.43
N VAL A 1043 10.73 -13.62 9.75
CA VAL A 1043 11.72 -13.10 8.79
C VAL A 1043 11.93 -14.08 7.65
N LEU A 1044 12.01 -15.38 7.95
CA LEU A 1044 12.21 -16.43 6.94
C LEU A 1044 10.97 -16.63 6.06
N TRP A 1045 9.77 -16.53 6.64
CA TRP A 1045 8.51 -16.50 5.90
C TRP A 1045 8.51 -15.34 4.89
N HIS A 1046 8.86 -14.14 5.35
CA HIS A 1046 8.99 -12.98 4.46
C HIS A 1046 10.05 -13.21 3.35
N CYS A 1047 11.18 -13.86 3.65
CA CYS A 1047 12.15 -14.24 2.62
C CYS A 1047 11.56 -15.24 1.61
N ALA A 1048 10.80 -16.23 2.07
CA ALA A 1048 10.18 -17.24 1.20
C ALA A 1048 9.07 -16.66 0.30
N GLU A 1049 8.42 -15.57 0.70
CA GLU A 1049 7.43 -14.85 -0.13
C GLU A 1049 8.07 -14.09 -1.31
N HIS A 1050 9.32 -13.65 -1.16
CA HIS A 1050 9.99 -12.78 -2.11
C HIS A 1050 11.11 -13.48 -2.90
N LEU A 1051 11.64 -14.60 -2.42
CA LEU A 1051 12.64 -15.42 -3.11
C LEU A 1051 12.00 -16.54 -3.92
N SER A 1052 12.67 -16.93 -5.01
CA SER A 1052 12.32 -18.16 -5.71
C SER A 1052 12.64 -19.38 -4.83
N TYR A 1053 11.90 -20.48 -5.01
CA TYR A 1053 12.14 -21.72 -4.27
C TYR A 1053 13.59 -22.20 -4.41
N GLY A 1054 14.19 -22.08 -5.60
CA GLY A 1054 15.59 -22.44 -5.84
C GLY A 1054 16.57 -21.60 -5.03
N ASP A 1055 16.42 -20.27 -5.04
CA ASP A 1055 17.31 -19.35 -4.31
C ASP A 1055 17.21 -19.56 -2.79
N PHE A 1056 15.98 -19.73 -2.28
CA PHE A 1056 15.74 -20.00 -0.87
C PHE A 1056 16.33 -21.36 -0.46
N TYR A 1057 16.08 -22.41 -1.24
CA TYR A 1057 16.58 -23.76 -0.97
C TYR A 1057 18.10 -23.79 -0.87
N GLN A 1058 18.79 -23.15 -1.82
CA GLN A 1058 20.25 -23.07 -1.78
C GLN A 1058 20.76 -22.28 -0.57
N ALA A 1059 20.18 -21.12 -0.31
CA ALA A 1059 20.54 -20.31 0.84
C ALA A 1059 20.35 -21.05 2.17
N TRP A 1060 19.28 -21.83 2.28
CA TRP A 1060 18.96 -22.68 3.42
C TRP A 1060 20.03 -23.76 3.63
N HIS A 1061 20.39 -24.51 2.58
CA HIS A 1061 21.34 -25.62 2.68
C HIS A 1061 22.81 -25.19 2.78
N GLN A 1062 23.17 -23.98 2.33
CA GLN A 1062 24.50 -23.40 2.56
C GLN A 1062 24.83 -23.22 4.06
N SER A 1063 23.81 -23.00 4.89
CA SER A 1063 23.96 -22.87 6.35
C SER A 1063 24.40 -24.18 7.02
N GLN A 1064 23.91 -25.33 6.53
CA GLN A 1064 24.13 -26.67 7.08
C GLN A 1064 25.57 -27.18 6.86
N VAL A 1065 26.19 -26.79 5.74
CA VAL A 1065 27.57 -27.20 5.39
C VAL A 1065 28.61 -26.52 6.29
N SER A 1066 28.26 -25.36 6.88
CA SER A 1066 29.16 -24.59 7.74
C SER A 1066 29.15 -25.06 9.21
N GLY A 1067 28.14 -25.85 9.62
CA GLY A 1067 27.93 -26.29 11.01
C GLY A 1067 28.53 -27.65 11.39
N SER A 1068 29.10 -28.42 10.45
CA SER A 1068 29.64 -29.75 10.71
C SER A 1068 31.14 -29.85 10.39
N LYS A 1069 31.97 -29.31 11.28
CA LYS A 1069 33.39 -29.72 11.37
C LYS A 1069 33.79 -29.98 12.82
N THR A 1070 33.60 -31.22 13.26
CA THR A 1070 34.54 -31.89 14.16
C THR A 1070 35.32 -32.92 13.35
N PRO A 1071 36.64 -33.06 13.58
CA PRO A 1071 37.52 -33.77 12.67
C PRO A 1071 37.50 -35.27 12.97
N ASN A 1072 37.21 -36.10 11.97
CA ASN A 1072 37.67 -37.48 11.99
C ASN A 1072 38.30 -37.85 10.64
N SER A 1073 39.56 -38.26 10.76
CA SER A 1073 40.45 -38.74 9.73
C SER A 1073 39.88 -39.93 8.95
N SER A 1074 39.97 -39.88 7.63
CA SER A 1074 40.56 -40.99 6.86
C SER A 1074 40.90 -40.56 5.44
N LYS A 1075 42.10 -40.94 5.03
CA LYS A 1075 42.72 -40.72 3.72
C LYS A 1075 41.93 -41.42 2.62
N ILE A 1076 41.58 -40.71 1.55
CA ILE A 1076 41.62 -41.27 0.19
C ILE A 1076 42.20 -40.21 -0.75
N SER A 1077 43.30 -40.59 -1.40
CA SER A 1077 44.06 -39.79 -2.34
C SER A 1077 43.35 -39.76 -3.70
N GLY A 1078 43.22 -38.57 -4.28
CA GLY A 1078 42.87 -38.38 -5.69
C GLY A 1078 43.44 -37.03 -6.15
N LYS A 1079 44.64 -37.07 -6.76
CA LYS A 1079 45.30 -35.91 -7.35
C LYS A 1079 44.43 -35.32 -8.47
N THR A 1080 43.90 -34.13 -8.24
CA THR A 1080 43.69 -33.13 -9.30
C THR A 1080 44.26 -31.81 -8.80
N SER A 1081 45.22 -31.30 -9.56
CA SER A 1081 45.96 -30.08 -9.30
C SER A 1081 45.07 -28.86 -9.51
N ASN A 1082 44.46 -28.35 -8.46
CA ASN A 1082 44.00 -26.97 -8.39
C ASN A 1082 44.94 -26.21 -7.46
N VAL A 1083 45.67 -25.26 -8.03
CA VAL A 1083 46.49 -24.29 -7.29
C VAL A 1083 45.54 -23.51 -6.37
N SER A 1084 45.63 -23.81 -5.07
CA SER A 1084 44.94 -23.08 -4.01
C SER A 1084 45.44 -21.63 -4.01
N ARG A 1085 44.55 -20.68 -4.31
CA ARG A 1085 44.77 -19.25 -4.05
C ARG A 1085 45.01 -19.10 -2.54
N LEU A 1086 46.15 -18.55 -2.12
CA LEU A 1086 46.27 -18.02 -0.78
C LEU A 1086 45.24 -16.90 -0.64
N GLY A 1087 44.35 -16.97 0.35
CA GLY A 1087 43.48 -15.86 0.68
C GLY A 1087 44.31 -14.66 1.14
N THR A 1088 43.95 -13.45 0.71
CA THR A 1088 44.72 -12.22 1.01
C THR A 1088 44.84 -11.95 2.52
N PHE A 1089 43.91 -12.45 3.33
CA PHE A 1089 44.00 -12.42 4.80
C PHE A 1089 45.16 -13.25 5.35
N ASP A 1090 45.42 -14.41 4.74
CA ASP A 1090 46.52 -15.32 5.09
C ASP A 1090 47.88 -14.69 4.71
N LEU A 1091 47.91 -13.89 3.63
CA LEU A 1091 49.08 -13.11 3.22
C LEU A 1091 49.44 -12.01 4.23
N ILE A 1092 48.48 -11.20 4.67
CA ILE A 1092 48.72 -10.11 5.64
C ILE A 1092 49.17 -10.68 6.99
N TYR A 1093 48.50 -11.74 7.46
CA TYR A 1093 48.90 -12.43 8.69
C TYR A 1093 50.34 -12.97 8.60
N GLN A 1094 50.71 -13.59 7.47
CA GLN A 1094 52.08 -14.04 7.23
C GLN A 1094 53.09 -12.89 7.16
N LEU A 1095 52.74 -11.73 6.58
CA LEU A 1095 53.60 -10.55 6.56
C LEU A 1095 53.88 -10.03 7.97
N HIS A 1096 52.85 -9.85 8.81
CA HIS A 1096 53.04 -9.44 10.21
C HIS A 1096 53.89 -10.43 11.00
N GLN A 1097 53.69 -11.74 10.82
CA GLN A 1097 54.52 -12.76 11.47
C GLN A 1097 55.99 -12.70 11.02
N ASN A 1098 56.26 -12.54 9.72
CA ASN A 1098 57.63 -12.48 9.20
C ASN A 1098 58.37 -11.22 9.65
N ILE A 1099 57.69 -10.07 9.71
CA ILE A 1099 58.26 -8.82 10.24
C ILE A 1099 58.58 -8.97 11.74
N ALA A 1100 57.69 -9.58 12.52
CA ALA A 1100 57.92 -9.80 13.95
C ALA A 1100 59.10 -10.77 14.25
N GLN A 1101 59.33 -11.76 13.39
CA GLN A 1101 60.39 -12.77 13.56
C GLN A 1101 61.78 -12.30 13.12
N ARG A 1102 61.87 -11.31 12.21
CA ARG A 1102 63.13 -10.77 11.68
C ARG A 1102 63.65 -9.61 12.54
N SER A 1103 64.78 -9.81 13.21
CA SER A 1103 65.39 -8.79 14.09
C SER A 1103 65.78 -7.49 13.39
N ASP A 1104 66.05 -7.56 12.09
CA ASP A 1104 66.35 -6.45 11.17
C ASP A 1104 65.13 -5.58 10.83
N LEU A 1105 63.91 -6.12 10.92
CA LEU A 1105 62.66 -5.42 10.55
C LEU A 1105 61.78 -5.04 11.76
N LYS A 1106 62.24 -5.30 12.99
CA LYS A 1106 61.48 -5.01 14.24
C LYS A 1106 61.13 -3.53 14.45
N SER A 1107 61.79 -2.62 13.74
CA SER A 1107 61.51 -1.18 13.78
C SER A 1107 60.48 -0.73 12.73
N ILE A 1108 59.81 -1.66 12.05
CA ILE A 1108 58.78 -1.35 11.05
C ILE A 1108 57.40 -1.72 11.58
N PHE A 1109 56.47 -0.78 11.50
CA PHE A 1109 55.06 -1.01 11.80
C PHE A 1109 54.26 -1.04 10.50
N LEU A 1110 53.82 -2.23 10.08
CA LEU A 1110 52.98 -2.39 8.89
C LEU A 1110 51.52 -2.11 9.25
N VAL A 1111 50.89 -1.18 8.53
CA VAL A 1111 49.46 -0.87 8.64
C VAL A 1111 48.78 -1.36 7.38
N ALA A 1112 47.92 -2.36 7.51
CA ALA A 1112 47.21 -2.97 6.38
C ALA A 1112 45.76 -2.48 6.32
N ILE A 1113 45.37 -1.81 5.23
CA ILE A 1113 44.03 -1.26 5.05
C ILE A 1113 43.28 -2.07 4.01
N ASP A 1114 42.11 -2.58 4.40
CA ASP A 1114 41.20 -3.30 3.51
C ASP A 1114 40.23 -2.29 2.86
N SER A 1115 40.46 -2.06 1.56
CA SER A 1115 39.62 -1.18 0.75
C SER A 1115 38.18 -1.69 0.55
N SER A 1116 37.91 -2.98 0.75
CA SER A 1116 36.55 -3.54 0.66
C SER A 1116 35.63 -3.10 1.81
N ARG A 1117 36.21 -2.56 2.89
CA ARG A 1117 35.50 -2.03 4.06
C ARG A 1117 35.13 -0.55 3.94
N PHE A 1118 35.48 0.13 2.84
CA PHE A 1118 35.17 1.55 2.67
C PHE A 1118 33.67 1.79 2.45
N ILE A 1119 33.12 2.75 3.19
CA ILE A 1119 31.72 3.18 3.10
C ILE A 1119 31.54 4.08 1.87
N ASP A 1120 32.50 4.98 1.62
CA ASP A 1120 32.60 5.80 0.40
C ASP A 1120 34.00 5.66 -0.24
N PRO A 1121 34.14 4.92 -1.36
CA PRO A 1121 35.42 4.73 -2.06
C PRO A 1121 36.02 6.03 -2.65
N ASN A 1122 35.24 7.09 -2.79
CA ASN A 1122 35.70 8.38 -3.29
C ASN A 1122 36.18 9.30 -2.16
N ASN A 1123 35.77 9.05 -0.92
CA ASN A 1123 36.16 9.82 0.26
C ASN A 1123 36.22 8.92 1.53
N PRO A 1124 37.26 8.08 1.69
CA PRO A 1124 37.37 7.11 2.79
C PRO A 1124 38.23 7.55 4.01
N PRO A 1125 38.47 8.83 4.34
CA PRO A 1125 39.49 9.16 5.34
C PRO A 1125 39.12 8.73 6.76
N ILE A 1126 37.82 8.64 7.08
CA ILE A 1126 37.33 8.12 8.36
C ILE A 1126 37.51 6.61 8.42
N ASP A 1127 37.15 5.88 7.35
CA ASP A 1127 37.28 4.42 7.29
C ASP A 1127 38.75 3.96 7.38
N ILE A 1128 39.67 4.72 6.76
CA ILE A 1128 41.11 4.46 6.87
C ILE A 1128 41.60 4.72 8.31
N TYR A 1129 41.12 5.79 8.94
CA TYR A 1129 41.49 6.14 10.30
C TYR A 1129 40.97 5.13 11.33
N ASP A 1130 39.73 4.66 11.19
CA ASP A 1130 39.17 3.62 12.06
C ASP A 1130 39.98 2.31 11.95
N GLN A 1131 40.36 1.91 10.73
CA GLN A 1131 41.21 0.74 10.52
C GLN A 1131 42.66 0.92 11.02
N MET A 1132 43.17 2.16 11.09
CA MET A 1132 44.46 2.47 11.72
C MET A 1132 44.39 2.32 13.24
N LEU A 1133 43.30 2.76 13.86
CA LEU A 1133 43.07 2.58 15.30
C LEU A 1133 42.90 1.11 15.69
N GLU A 1134 42.23 0.30 14.85
CA GLU A 1134 42.14 -1.17 15.03
C GLU A 1134 43.52 -1.85 15.08
N GLN A 1135 44.54 -1.22 14.50
CA GLN A 1135 45.93 -1.69 14.44
C GLN A 1135 46.86 -0.91 15.37
N ASP A 1136 46.37 -0.48 16.54
CA ASP A 1136 47.17 0.16 17.61
C ASP A 1136 47.90 1.46 17.21
N CYS A 1137 47.43 2.18 16.18
CA CYS A 1137 47.96 3.52 15.89
C CYS A 1137 47.46 4.55 16.93
N PRO A 1138 48.28 5.54 17.35
CA PRO A 1138 47.87 6.54 18.35
C PRO A 1138 46.75 7.46 17.82
N GLU A 1139 45.85 7.90 18.70
CA GLU A 1139 44.73 8.77 18.33
C GLU A 1139 45.19 10.13 17.79
N PHE A 1140 44.44 10.65 16.81
CA PHE A 1140 44.72 11.95 16.22
C PHE A 1140 44.30 13.09 17.17
N VAL A 1141 45.28 13.84 17.67
CA VAL A 1141 45.11 14.92 18.67
C VAL A 1141 44.14 16.02 18.22
N HIS A 1142 43.91 16.16 16.90
CA HIS A 1142 43.00 17.16 16.33
C HIS A 1142 41.60 16.63 15.98
N GLY A 1143 41.19 15.50 16.54
CA GLY A 1143 39.86 14.88 16.35
C GLY A 1143 39.80 13.95 15.14
N ILE A 1144 38.60 13.57 14.68
CA ILE A 1144 38.43 12.60 13.59
C ILE A 1144 38.81 13.26 12.23
N PRO A 1145 39.66 12.63 11.40
CA PRO A 1145 40.07 13.17 10.11
C PRO A 1145 38.98 13.01 9.04
N GLU A 1146 38.01 13.92 9.02
CA GLU A 1146 36.88 13.91 8.06
C GLU A 1146 37.27 14.19 6.59
N THR A 1147 38.52 14.58 6.31
CA THR A 1147 39.01 14.89 4.96
C THR A 1147 40.36 14.25 4.70
N MET A 1148 40.67 13.95 3.43
CA MET A 1148 41.98 13.42 3.03
C MET A 1148 43.15 14.34 3.42
N ALA A 1149 42.93 15.65 3.54
CA ALA A 1149 43.93 16.61 4.02
C ALA A 1149 44.22 16.44 5.52
N LYS A 1150 43.18 16.24 6.35
CA LYS A 1150 43.32 15.93 7.78
C LYS A 1150 43.98 14.56 7.97
N LEU A 1151 43.59 13.54 7.19
CA LEU A 1151 44.22 12.22 7.24
C LEU A 1151 45.70 12.28 6.85
N ARG A 1152 46.06 13.07 5.83
CA ARG A 1152 47.46 13.31 5.45
C ARG A 1152 48.25 13.98 6.56
N PHE A 1153 47.63 14.91 7.28
CA PHE A 1153 48.27 15.55 8.43
C PHE A 1153 48.52 14.53 9.55
N TYR A 1154 47.52 13.70 9.88
CA TYR A 1154 47.67 12.60 10.83
C TYR A 1154 48.78 11.62 10.42
N TRP A 1155 48.80 11.18 9.16
CA TRP A 1155 49.84 10.31 8.62
C TRP A 1155 51.25 10.92 8.73
N ASN A 1156 51.40 12.22 8.46
CA ASN A 1156 52.68 12.92 8.62
C ASN A 1156 53.09 13.03 10.09
N ASP A 1157 52.13 13.16 11.01
CA ASP A 1157 52.38 13.22 12.45
C ASP A 1157 52.91 11.87 12.97
N LEU A 1158 52.28 10.76 12.54
CA LEU A 1158 52.76 9.39 12.80
C LEU A 1158 54.20 9.16 12.31
N GLN A 1159 54.58 9.76 11.19
CA GLN A 1159 55.94 9.64 10.62
C GLN A 1159 56.98 10.56 11.30
N ARG A 1160 56.54 11.59 12.03
CA ARG A 1160 57.41 12.56 12.72
C ARG A 1160 57.81 12.13 14.11
N ASP A 1161 57.00 11.30 14.77
CA ASP A 1161 57.29 10.73 16.09
C ASP A 1161 58.33 9.60 15.97
N ARG A 1162 59.55 9.97 15.54
CA ARG A 1162 60.65 9.08 15.09
C ARG A 1162 61.41 8.38 16.21
N SER A 1163 60.77 8.10 17.34
CA SER A 1163 61.51 7.56 18.48
C SER A 1163 61.71 6.04 18.43
N GLN A 1164 60.83 5.21 17.84
CA GLN A 1164 61.07 3.74 17.81
C GLN A 1164 60.57 2.93 16.58
N SER A 1165 59.63 3.40 15.74
CA SER A 1165 59.14 2.60 14.58
C SER A 1165 58.77 3.42 13.34
N ARG A 1166 59.06 2.92 12.13
CA ARG A 1166 58.68 3.53 10.84
C ARG A 1166 57.40 2.87 10.32
N PHE A 1167 56.36 3.66 10.08
CA PHE A 1167 55.07 3.17 9.60
C PHE A 1167 55.08 2.93 8.07
N ILE A 1168 54.56 1.80 7.63
CA ILE A 1168 54.34 1.47 6.21
C ILE A 1168 52.86 1.23 6.00
N LEU A 1169 52.27 1.86 4.99
CA LEU A 1169 50.85 1.69 4.66
C LEU A 1169 50.70 0.74 3.48
N LEU A 1170 49.92 -0.33 3.64
CA LEU A 1170 49.63 -1.29 2.58
C LEU A 1170 48.12 -1.36 2.38
N ILE A 1171 47.63 -0.94 1.21
CA ILE A 1171 46.20 -1.01 0.86
C ILE A 1171 45.97 -2.23 -0.03
N TYR A 1172 44.99 -3.05 0.31
CA TYR A 1172 44.63 -4.22 -0.50
C TYR A 1172 43.11 -4.36 -0.64
N THR A 1173 42.68 -5.18 -1.60
CA THR A 1173 41.26 -5.52 -1.79
C THR A 1173 41.08 -7.01 -1.54
N ASN A 1174 40.16 -7.36 -0.66
CA ASN A 1174 39.85 -8.77 -0.37
C ASN A 1174 38.97 -9.38 -1.50
N PRO A 1175 39.44 -10.41 -2.22
CA PRO A 1175 38.69 -11.02 -3.33
C PRO A 1175 37.45 -11.81 -2.87
N ASP A 1176 37.36 -12.21 -1.59
CA ASP A 1176 36.21 -12.94 -1.03
C ASP A 1176 34.96 -12.04 -0.83
N ALA A 1177 35.09 -10.71 -1.06
CA ALA A 1177 34.00 -9.74 -0.99
C ALA A 1177 33.09 -9.72 -2.25
N GLY A 1178 33.35 -10.57 -3.26
CA GLY A 1178 32.43 -10.84 -4.37
C GLY A 1178 32.23 -9.71 -5.40
N THR A 1179 33.02 -8.63 -5.34
CA THR A 1179 32.99 -7.52 -6.31
C THR A 1179 34.41 -7.04 -6.61
N THR A 1180 34.76 -6.83 -7.89
CA THR A 1180 36.03 -6.20 -8.29
C THR A 1180 35.95 -4.70 -8.04
N PHE A 1181 36.25 -4.28 -6.81
CA PHE A 1181 36.31 -2.85 -6.48
C PHE A 1181 37.48 -2.20 -7.22
N SER A 1182 37.15 -1.23 -8.08
CA SER A 1182 38.11 -0.29 -8.62
C SER A 1182 38.31 0.85 -7.64
N LEU A 1183 39.54 1.07 -7.16
CA LEU A 1183 39.86 2.27 -6.38
C LEU A 1183 39.67 3.51 -7.26
N SER A 1184 39.04 4.56 -6.73
CA SER A 1184 38.78 5.77 -7.52
C SER A 1184 40.09 6.47 -7.91
N ALA A 1185 40.19 6.93 -9.16
CA ALA A 1185 41.38 7.64 -9.64
C ALA A 1185 41.68 8.90 -8.81
N SER A 1186 40.64 9.62 -8.38
CA SER A 1186 40.75 10.79 -7.49
C SER A 1186 41.34 10.44 -6.12
N PHE A 1187 40.97 9.29 -5.55
CA PHE A 1187 41.55 8.82 -4.29
C PHE A 1187 43.04 8.48 -4.45
N LEU A 1188 43.40 7.76 -5.51
CA LEU A 1188 44.80 7.40 -5.80
C LEU A 1188 45.68 8.64 -6.04
N GLU A 1189 45.17 9.67 -6.74
CA GLU A 1189 45.88 10.95 -6.91
C GLU A 1189 46.06 11.72 -5.59
N MET A 1190 45.07 11.67 -4.70
CA MET A 1190 45.19 12.30 -3.38
C MET A 1190 46.14 11.53 -2.46
N LEU A 1191 46.13 10.19 -2.52
CA LEU A 1191 47.01 9.31 -1.75
C LEU A 1191 48.47 9.46 -2.20
N ALA A 1192 48.72 9.63 -3.50
CA ALA A 1192 50.07 9.86 -4.04
C ALA A 1192 50.76 11.13 -3.46
N LYS A 1193 49.98 12.07 -2.90
CA LYS A 1193 50.52 13.27 -2.23
C LYS A 1193 51.02 13.00 -0.81
N PHE A 1194 50.78 11.82 -0.24
CA PHE A 1194 51.24 11.44 1.09
C PHE A 1194 52.75 11.16 1.05
N GLN A 1195 53.47 11.58 2.07
CA GLN A 1195 54.90 11.27 2.19
C GLN A 1195 55.06 9.98 3.00
N GLY A 1196 55.84 9.03 2.50
CA GLY A 1196 56.10 7.76 3.20
C GLY A 1196 56.05 6.54 2.27
N THR A 1197 56.27 5.36 2.85
CA THR A 1197 56.28 4.09 2.12
C THR A 1197 54.84 3.57 2.03
N ILE A 1198 54.21 3.72 0.87
CA ILE A 1198 52.81 3.31 0.63
C ILE A 1198 52.78 2.32 -0.54
N GLY A 1199 52.21 1.14 -0.29
CA GLY A 1199 52.03 0.07 -1.26
C GLY A 1199 50.55 -0.23 -1.49
N ILE A 1200 50.20 -0.60 -2.72
CA ILE A 1200 48.84 -0.99 -3.08
C ILE A 1200 48.87 -2.32 -3.84
N ILE A 1201 48.08 -3.29 -3.38
CA ILE A 1201 47.88 -4.56 -4.07
C ILE A 1201 46.65 -4.43 -4.98
N THR A 1202 46.88 -4.24 -6.28
CA THR A 1202 45.81 -4.06 -7.28
C THR A 1202 46.30 -4.36 -8.70
N ASP A 1203 45.37 -4.73 -9.57
CA ASP A 1203 45.56 -4.89 -11.01
C ASP A 1203 45.34 -3.58 -11.81
N GLN A 1204 44.92 -2.51 -11.15
CA GLN A 1204 44.65 -1.21 -11.76
C GLN A 1204 45.92 -0.38 -11.94
N THR A 1205 45.98 0.47 -12.98
CA THR A 1205 47.12 1.37 -13.19
C THR A 1205 47.13 2.49 -12.16
N ILE A 1206 48.18 2.59 -11.35
CA ILE A 1206 48.34 3.59 -10.28
C ILE A 1206 49.36 4.67 -10.70
N PRO A 1207 49.28 5.92 -10.22
CA PRO A 1207 50.34 6.92 -10.41
C PRO A 1207 51.73 6.42 -9.97
N ASN A 1208 52.78 6.71 -10.75
CA ASN A 1208 54.18 6.24 -10.56
C ASN A 1208 54.83 6.52 -9.18
N GLN A 1209 54.17 7.26 -8.30
CA GLN A 1209 54.66 7.64 -6.97
C GLN A 1209 54.31 6.61 -5.89
N LEU A 1210 53.42 5.66 -6.16
CA LEU A 1210 52.99 4.60 -5.23
C LEU A 1210 53.53 3.23 -5.69
N ALA A 1211 53.88 2.35 -4.76
CA ALA A 1211 54.31 1.00 -5.10
C ALA A 1211 53.10 0.10 -5.43
N GLN A 1212 53.11 -0.54 -6.60
CA GLN A 1212 52.04 -1.43 -7.04
C GLN A 1212 52.49 -2.89 -6.98
N PHE A 1213 51.63 -3.76 -6.42
CA PHE A 1213 51.83 -5.20 -6.41
C PHE A 1213 50.65 -5.90 -7.08
N SER A 1214 50.93 -6.83 -7.99
CA SER A 1214 49.88 -7.61 -8.66
C SER A 1214 49.35 -8.69 -7.71
N PRO A 1215 48.02 -8.79 -7.51
CA PRO A 1215 47.43 -9.86 -6.70
C PRO A 1215 47.63 -11.26 -7.32
N TYR A 1216 48.05 -11.33 -8.59
CA TYR A 1216 48.30 -12.58 -9.31
C TYR A 1216 49.78 -13.02 -9.30
N ASP A 1217 50.67 -12.30 -8.60
CA ASP A 1217 52.08 -12.69 -8.48
C ASP A 1217 52.23 -13.98 -7.63
N PRO A 1218 52.74 -15.10 -8.18
CA PRO A 1218 52.93 -16.34 -7.44
C PRO A 1218 53.96 -16.25 -6.31
N GLN A 1219 54.78 -15.19 -6.26
CA GLN A 1219 55.73 -14.91 -5.17
C GLN A 1219 55.41 -13.62 -4.39
N LEU A 1220 54.15 -13.15 -4.42
CA LEU A 1220 53.70 -11.88 -3.86
C LEU A 1220 54.23 -11.57 -2.44
N LEU A 1221 54.19 -12.55 -1.53
CA LEU A 1221 54.72 -12.40 -0.16
C LEU A 1221 56.21 -12.01 -0.16
N LYS A 1222 57.02 -12.68 -0.99
CA LYS A 1222 58.45 -12.42 -1.10
C LYS A 1222 58.70 -11.05 -1.74
N THR A 1223 57.96 -10.71 -2.80
CA THR A 1223 58.06 -9.42 -3.49
C THR A 1223 57.77 -8.25 -2.55
N ILE A 1224 56.73 -8.36 -1.71
CA ILE A 1224 56.38 -7.32 -0.72
C ILE A 1224 57.44 -7.25 0.40
N LEU A 1225 57.94 -8.39 0.90
CA LEU A 1225 59.00 -8.40 1.92
C LEU A 1225 60.31 -7.81 1.41
N ASP A 1226 60.70 -8.12 0.18
CA ASP A 1226 61.89 -7.54 -0.46
C ASP A 1226 61.69 -6.03 -0.62
N TRP A 1227 60.51 -5.57 -1.07
CA TRP A 1227 60.21 -4.13 -1.16
C TRP A 1227 60.28 -3.42 0.20
N ILE A 1228 59.68 -4.00 1.25
CA ILE A 1228 59.77 -3.48 2.62
C ILE A 1228 61.25 -3.36 3.04
N THR A 1229 62.06 -4.38 2.75
CA THR A 1229 63.49 -4.42 3.08
C THR A 1229 64.34 -3.44 2.26
N TYR A 1230 63.98 -3.16 1.01
CA TYR A 1230 64.66 -2.15 0.16
C TYR A 1230 64.24 -0.71 0.49
N SER A 1231 63.04 -0.54 1.06
CA SER A 1231 62.51 0.76 1.52
C SER A 1231 62.96 1.13 2.94
N TYR A 1232 63.43 0.13 3.69
CA TYR A 1232 64.18 0.21 4.95
C TYR A 1232 65.64 0.53 4.65
#